data_AF-A0A8W8M5C3-F1
#
_entry.id   AF-A0A8W8M5C3-F1
#
_cell.length_a   1.000
_cell.length_b   1.000
_cell.length_c   1.000
_cell.angle_alpha   90.00
_cell.angle_beta   90.00
_cell.angle_gamma   90.00
#
_symmetry.space_group_name_H-M   'P 1'
#
loop_
_entity.id
_entity.type
_entity.pdbx_description
1 polymer ?
#
loop_
_entity_poly.entity_id
_entity_poly.type
_entity_poly.pdbx_seq_one_letter_code
_entity_poly.pdbx_strand_id
1 'polypeptide(L)'
;MSDKESEDGRDKEEEEEDEEPLKYAPAISALPPRVIQQEESQVEVSASPAFQCLEELFQEGKLTGTKVALLKSKYTELHDTLKRTRENETSLLKKAKEFTVTLEKQRSELEKGDNFPAGSNANEVTKLREQYLKFRNETEKAEDRKYQVEYRLEILTEEKKIMEREYARMPKQGEIEKKIKELQAACEEMKKEINNRQLESKTLKEDVENTKRENLLEAKEVEKSQDEMEKLKAELVQVNTLPNQLAKEADKLARQKNEIDNRIRAMDSEYQEALEMVQTLEKKHNEMDEERYEITNELKKQQDLLTQRERELAELMKDYEYAKDKEAVLNADRATLDMNLRHIQLEKKNTHDVLSRKTREKERDLRALKKLELQMRVAEENLAHTKTIHEKVLSQVGGMPKDDGSLQKKKDDLAKEVEQTKRALATQNNLTAVEHVKLEKSAADEQNLLYEQSDLRIEVVELTRLAAIKADEREQKARDFMRAEMRYHKAREDKKTKELQIVDHKKKYQEMMIKLKDFAKLYDVIKNERNKCVNLIQTSTQKAAEMKEKIKILQNEIEILRTEVSKKDKELQKRRLKHMHSIVMRDGLRNEVAKQNAIYAEMKSTVEQQKMDLSKLNMMMNQGEDESSKLRERYSVEEKKRNDRGLRLIQREEEVCIFYEKVNIEEQMIRNGNVDLQAREEEIRFIKMALNEEKRKQELLWKQLPNKRSLEEELVTLQIQLQQCQDRMLELEKQLEDPYDESRVRYLEGKDLPPAKLQDKIEDLEARLAEKEEHLLEKDLIFEQVNRLVDRVKNKAEGGKEDTLELAKKVNELQAKIKETTRKMMALVSELSMNQANALKLQQNLKEKEADLEQCYIRMEKGEAPSDEIAGEWFKILRDEDRRSRDKEEIRMAEEEEEQYKIAGGVTTTAEPRPNAYIPDDDSELPIPRPYGKHAPFKPAESGSTMRHIRKPVPKPIEI
;
A
#
# COMPACT_ATOMS: atom_id res chain seq x y z
N MET A 1 41.19 -56.42 6.65
CA MET A 1 42.25 -57.41 6.38
C MET A 1 42.19 -57.78 4.90
N SER A 2 43.09 -57.29 4.03
CA SER A 2 44.29 -56.47 4.32
C SER A 2 44.75 -55.58 3.16
N ASP A 3 44.76 -54.24 3.22
CA ASP A 3 43.83 -53.35 3.97
C ASP A 3 43.79 -51.92 3.38
N LYS A 4 44.91 -51.19 3.31
CA LYS A 4 44.96 -49.72 3.06
C LYS A 4 46.33 -49.21 2.60
N GLU A 5 46.32 -48.09 1.85
CA GLU A 5 47.06 -46.81 1.95
C GLU A 5 46.60 -45.96 0.71
N SER A 6 46.22 -44.67 0.72
CA SER A 6 46.89 -43.39 1.06
C SER A 6 48.17 -43.12 0.23
N GLU A 7 48.49 -41.92 -0.27
CA GLU A 7 47.97 -40.56 0.03
C GLU A 7 48.27 -39.54 -1.11
N ASP A 8 47.55 -38.40 -1.11
CA ASP A 8 47.79 -37.05 -1.68
C ASP A 8 48.39 -36.86 -3.11
N GLY A 9 48.06 -35.72 -3.73
CA GLY A 9 48.57 -35.32 -5.05
C GLY A 9 47.70 -34.25 -5.71
N ARG A 10 48.18 -33.00 -5.69
CA ARG A 10 47.60 -31.87 -6.43
C ARG A 10 48.42 -31.65 -7.69
N ASP A 11 47.81 -31.13 -8.74
CA ASP A 11 48.12 -29.76 -9.15
C ASP A 11 47.00 -29.18 -10.01
N LYS A 12 47.11 -27.88 -10.31
CA LYS A 12 46.25 -27.17 -11.25
C LYS A 12 47.02 -26.98 -12.56
N GLU A 13 46.30 -27.04 -13.67
CA GLU A 13 46.69 -26.29 -14.87
C GLU A 13 45.53 -25.35 -15.24
N GLU A 14 45.89 -24.22 -15.85
CA GLU A 14 44.99 -23.10 -16.15
C GLU A 14 44.85 -23.04 -17.68
N GLU A 15 43.63 -23.18 -18.20
CA GLU A 15 43.34 -22.97 -19.63
C GLU A 15 42.75 -21.57 -19.81
N GLU A 16 43.56 -20.65 -20.35
CA GLU A 16 43.12 -19.37 -20.90
C GLU A 16 42.69 -19.60 -22.36
N GLU A 17 41.43 -19.31 -22.73
CA GLU A 17 41.02 -19.22 -24.13
C GLU A 17 40.77 -17.75 -24.51
N ASP A 18 41.55 -17.26 -25.49
CA ASP A 18 41.42 -15.92 -26.07
C ASP A 18 40.24 -15.84 -27.06
N GLU A 19 39.16 -15.13 -26.72
CA GLU A 19 38.12 -14.76 -27.70
C GLU A 19 38.54 -13.52 -28.53
N GLU A 20 39.04 -13.74 -29.76
CA GLU A 20 39.22 -12.66 -30.73
C GLU A 20 37.86 -12.05 -31.16
N PRO A 21 37.68 -10.71 -31.12
CA PRO A 21 36.44 -10.08 -31.55
C PRO A 21 36.29 -10.12 -33.09
N LEU A 22 35.41 -11.01 -33.57
CA LEU A 22 35.07 -11.17 -34.99
C LEU A 22 34.61 -9.85 -35.63
N LYS A 23 35.28 -9.48 -36.74
CA LYS A 23 35.00 -8.24 -37.48
C LYS A 23 33.63 -8.30 -38.16
N TYR A 24 32.82 -7.27 -37.90
CA TYR A 24 31.49 -7.10 -38.49
C TYR A 24 31.57 -6.94 -40.02
N ALA A 25 31.26 -8.01 -40.76
CA ALA A 25 31.14 -7.95 -42.22
C ALA A 25 29.77 -7.37 -42.61
N PRO A 26 29.69 -6.40 -43.54
CA PRO A 26 28.40 -5.82 -43.94
C PRO A 26 27.55 -6.86 -44.67
N ALA A 27 26.27 -6.95 -44.30
CA ALA A 27 25.33 -7.92 -44.86
C ALA A 27 25.19 -7.76 -46.38
N ILE A 28 25.21 -8.89 -47.10
CA ILE A 28 25.07 -8.91 -48.56
C ILE A 28 23.63 -8.53 -48.93
N SER A 29 23.42 -7.30 -49.40
CA SER A 29 22.12 -6.90 -49.93
C SER A 29 21.81 -7.70 -51.21
N ALA A 30 20.78 -8.54 -51.17
CA ALA A 30 20.32 -9.27 -52.35
C ALA A 30 19.81 -8.26 -53.41
N LEU A 31 20.62 -8.04 -54.44
CA LEU A 31 20.19 -7.27 -55.61
C LEU A 31 18.99 -7.97 -56.25
N PRO A 32 17.88 -7.26 -56.54
CA PRO A 32 16.74 -7.87 -57.21
C PRO A 32 17.16 -8.39 -58.59
N PRO A 33 16.66 -9.55 -59.05
CA PRO A 33 17.04 -10.10 -60.35
C PRO A 33 16.82 -9.08 -61.46
N ARG A 34 17.85 -8.83 -62.26
CA ARG A 34 17.69 -8.12 -63.54
C ARG A 34 16.84 -9.00 -64.46
N VAL A 35 15.53 -8.77 -64.44
CA VAL A 35 14.60 -9.33 -65.44
C VAL A 35 15.00 -8.75 -66.78
N ILE A 36 15.77 -9.51 -67.55
CA ILE A 36 16.06 -9.21 -68.95
C ILE A 36 14.72 -9.30 -69.68
N GLN A 37 14.23 -8.16 -70.18
CA GLN A 37 13.07 -8.12 -71.05
C GLN A 37 13.46 -8.69 -72.42
N GLN A 38 13.48 -10.02 -72.55
CA GLN A 38 13.36 -10.64 -73.86
C GLN A 38 11.92 -10.41 -74.35
N GLU A 39 11.79 -9.77 -75.50
CA GLU A 39 10.49 -9.40 -76.09
C GLU A 39 9.79 -10.60 -76.75
N GLU A 40 9.48 -11.64 -75.97
CA GLU A 40 8.61 -12.76 -76.38
C GLU A 40 7.13 -12.34 -76.55
N SER A 41 6.89 -11.13 -77.07
CA SER A 41 5.56 -10.57 -77.34
C SER A 41 5.10 -10.79 -78.79
N GLN A 42 5.99 -11.27 -79.67
CA GLN A 42 5.74 -11.41 -81.13
C GLN A 42 6.21 -12.75 -81.72
N VAL A 43 6.33 -13.81 -80.91
CA VAL A 43 6.55 -15.17 -81.44
C VAL A 43 5.19 -15.81 -81.72
N GLU A 44 4.91 -16.14 -82.98
CA GLU A 44 3.70 -16.91 -83.32
C GLU A 44 3.72 -18.29 -82.63
N VAL A 45 2.56 -18.77 -82.16
CA VAL A 45 2.49 -20.03 -81.37
C VAL A 45 2.98 -21.24 -82.18
N SER A 46 2.85 -21.18 -83.51
CA SER A 46 3.43 -22.09 -84.51
C SER A 46 4.95 -22.25 -84.41
N ALA A 47 5.66 -21.20 -84.01
CA ALA A 47 7.11 -21.15 -83.90
C ALA A 47 7.63 -21.48 -82.48
N SER A 48 6.75 -21.77 -81.51
CA SER A 48 7.17 -22.23 -80.18
C SER A 48 7.92 -23.58 -80.28
N PRO A 49 9.04 -23.77 -79.56
CA PRO A 49 9.73 -25.05 -79.48
C PRO A 49 8.81 -26.21 -79.08
N ALA A 50 7.83 -25.97 -78.21
CA ALA A 50 6.85 -27.00 -77.82
C ALA A 50 5.94 -27.43 -79.00
N PHE A 51 5.61 -26.51 -79.92
CA PHE A 51 4.84 -26.81 -81.13
C PHE A 51 5.68 -27.56 -82.18
N GLN A 52 6.99 -27.33 -82.19
CA GLN A 52 7.95 -28.03 -83.04
C GLN A 52 8.19 -29.46 -82.54
N CYS A 53 8.51 -29.66 -81.25
CA CYS A 53 8.68 -31.00 -80.69
C CYS A 53 7.41 -31.86 -80.74
N LEU A 54 6.21 -31.27 -80.69
CA LEU A 54 4.96 -31.99 -80.95
C LEU A 54 4.79 -32.44 -82.41
N GLU A 55 5.44 -31.77 -83.36
CA GLU A 55 5.48 -32.19 -84.77
C GLU A 55 6.59 -33.24 -85.02
N GLU A 56 7.74 -33.11 -84.35
CA GLU A 56 8.82 -34.12 -84.39
C GLU A 56 8.32 -35.46 -83.83
N LEU A 57 7.65 -35.46 -82.67
CA LEU A 57 7.03 -36.65 -82.07
C LEU A 57 5.87 -37.24 -82.91
N PHE A 58 5.32 -36.47 -83.86
CA PHE A 58 4.38 -36.97 -84.86
C PHE A 58 5.12 -37.65 -86.02
N GLN A 59 6.19 -37.04 -86.53
CA GLN A 59 7.03 -37.58 -87.61
C GLN A 59 7.78 -38.86 -87.18
N GLU A 60 8.18 -38.97 -85.91
CA GLU A 60 8.72 -40.20 -85.31
C GLU A 60 7.65 -41.30 -85.10
N GLY A 61 6.37 -41.05 -85.40
CA GLY A 61 5.27 -42.00 -85.23
C GLY A 61 4.88 -42.31 -83.78
N LYS A 62 5.50 -41.64 -82.79
CA LYS A 62 5.27 -41.87 -81.34
C LYS A 62 3.93 -41.32 -80.85
N LEU A 63 3.36 -40.33 -81.55
CA LEU A 63 2.03 -39.78 -81.28
C LEU A 63 1.12 -39.92 -82.51
N THR A 64 -0.16 -40.21 -82.29
CA THR A 64 -1.18 -40.17 -83.36
C THR A 64 -1.60 -38.73 -83.64
N GLY A 65 -1.90 -38.39 -84.91
CA GLY A 65 -2.25 -37.02 -85.30
C GLY A 65 -3.42 -36.41 -84.52
N THR A 66 -4.38 -37.22 -84.07
CA THR A 66 -5.47 -36.78 -83.18
C THR A 66 -5.00 -36.38 -81.79
N LYS A 67 -3.99 -37.06 -81.21
CA LYS A 67 -3.34 -36.62 -79.95
C LYS A 67 -2.51 -35.36 -80.16
N VAL A 68 -1.79 -35.26 -81.28
CA VAL A 68 -0.95 -34.09 -81.61
C VAL A 68 -1.84 -32.84 -81.77
N ALA A 69 -2.94 -32.93 -82.52
CA ALA A 69 -3.91 -31.84 -82.65
C ALA A 69 -4.52 -31.43 -81.29
N LEU A 70 -4.87 -32.39 -80.42
CA LEU A 70 -5.38 -32.11 -79.08
C LEU A 70 -4.34 -31.39 -78.20
N LEU A 71 -3.08 -31.84 -78.22
CA LEU A 71 -1.99 -31.25 -77.44
C LEU A 71 -1.62 -29.85 -77.95
N LYS A 72 -1.58 -29.66 -79.27
CA LYS A 72 -1.39 -28.35 -79.91
C LYS A 72 -2.53 -27.39 -79.53
N SER A 73 -3.80 -27.83 -79.62
CA SER A 73 -4.96 -27.05 -79.18
C SER A 73 -4.87 -26.61 -77.72
N LYS A 74 -4.49 -27.51 -76.81
CA LYS A 74 -4.29 -27.18 -75.39
C LYS A 74 -3.12 -26.23 -75.15
N TYR A 75 -2.04 -26.34 -75.92
CA TYR A 75 -0.91 -25.42 -75.83
C TYR A 75 -1.27 -24.01 -76.32
N THR A 76 -2.04 -23.87 -77.41
CA THR A 76 -2.61 -22.58 -77.83
C THR A 76 -3.54 -21.98 -76.78
N GLU A 77 -4.40 -22.77 -76.15
CA GLU A 77 -5.30 -22.31 -75.08
C GLU A 77 -4.53 -21.83 -73.83
N LEU A 78 -3.43 -22.52 -73.48
CA LEU A 78 -2.54 -22.15 -72.38
C LEU A 78 -1.70 -20.90 -72.72
N HIS A 79 -1.28 -20.74 -73.98
CA HIS A 79 -0.61 -19.52 -74.45
C HIS A 79 -1.56 -18.31 -74.47
N ASP A 80 -2.79 -18.46 -74.97
CA ASP A 80 -3.81 -17.40 -74.99
C ASP A 80 -4.22 -16.96 -73.57
N THR A 81 -4.31 -17.89 -72.62
CA THR A 81 -4.58 -17.55 -71.22
C THR A 81 -3.38 -16.86 -70.54
N LEU A 82 -2.13 -17.27 -70.85
CA LEU A 82 -0.93 -16.55 -70.43
C LEU A 82 -0.85 -15.13 -71.03
N LYS A 83 -1.24 -14.95 -72.29
CA LYS A 83 -1.33 -13.64 -72.94
C LYS A 83 -2.36 -12.75 -72.25
N ARG A 84 -3.58 -13.25 -72.03
CA ARG A 84 -4.65 -12.52 -71.32
C ARG A 84 -4.26 -12.14 -69.88
N THR A 85 -3.51 -12.98 -69.18
CA THR A 85 -3.02 -12.63 -67.82
C THR A 85 -1.97 -11.53 -67.85
N ARG A 86 -0.99 -11.57 -68.76
CA ARG A 86 -0.02 -10.46 -68.96
C ARG A 86 -0.69 -9.15 -69.41
N GLU A 87 -1.70 -9.21 -70.27
CA GLU A 87 -2.51 -8.04 -70.69
C GLU A 87 -3.30 -7.46 -69.50
N ASN A 88 -3.93 -8.32 -68.68
CA ASN A 88 -4.61 -7.91 -67.46
C ASN A 88 -3.66 -7.29 -66.43
N GLU A 89 -2.51 -7.91 -66.16
CA GLU A 89 -1.45 -7.41 -65.27
C GLU A 89 -0.96 -6.02 -65.73
N THR A 90 -0.70 -5.86 -67.02
CA THR A 90 -0.32 -4.57 -67.62
C THR A 90 -1.43 -3.51 -67.45
N SER A 91 -2.70 -3.91 -67.53
CA SER A 91 -3.83 -3.00 -67.27
C SER A 91 -3.95 -2.60 -65.79
N LEU A 92 -3.66 -3.52 -64.87
CA LEU A 92 -3.68 -3.29 -63.43
C LEU A 92 -2.52 -2.38 -63.01
N LEU A 93 -1.33 -2.55 -63.59
CA LEU A 93 -0.18 -1.66 -63.39
C LEU A 93 -0.43 -0.23 -63.91
N LYS A 94 -1.21 -0.04 -64.98
CA LYS A 94 -1.66 1.29 -65.43
C LYS A 94 -2.62 1.91 -64.42
N LYS A 95 -3.68 1.18 -64.03
CA LYS A 95 -4.64 1.62 -63.01
C LYS A 95 -3.97 1.96 -61.68
N ALA A 96 -2.99 1.16 -61.25
CA ALA A 96 -2.22 1.43 -60.03
C ALA A 96 -1.49 2.78 -60.11
N LYS A 97 -0.84 3.11 -61.24
CA LYS A 97 -0.19 4.41 -61.45
C LYS A 97 -1.21 5.57 -61.49
N GLU A 98 -2.37 5.37 -62.10
CA GLU A 98 -3.47 6.35 -62.10
C GLU A 98 -4.01 6.59 -60.68
N PHE A 99 -4.11 5.55 -59.85
CA PHE A 99 -4.47 5.66 -58.45
C PHE A 99 -3.38 6.32 -57.59
N THR A 100 -2.09 6.07 -57.84
CA THR A 100 -0.99 6.79 -57.17
C THR A 100 -1.04 8.30 -57.48
N VAL A 101 -1.20 8.68 -58.76
CA VAL A 101 -1.26 10.10 -59.17
C VAL A 101 -2.52 10.80 -58.64
N THR A 102 -3.63 10.09 -58.49
CA THR A 102 -4.84 10.67 -57.86
C THR A 102 -4.71 10.77 -56.33
N LEU A 103 -4.04 9.80 -55.68
CA LEU A 103 -3.66 9.91 -54.26
C LEU A 103 -2.68 11.07 -54.00
N GLU A 104 -1.70 11.30 -54.87
CA GLU A 104 -0.77 12.43 -54.76
C GLU A 104 -1.49 13.78 -54.91
N LYS A 105 -2.46 13.88 -55.82
CA LYS A 105 -3.33 15.07 -55.92
C LYS A 105 -4.17 15.28 -54.67
N GLN A 106 -4.85 14.23 -54.18
CA GLN A 106 -5.65 14.30 -52.96
C GLN A 106 -4.82 14.64 -51.73
N ARG A 107 -3.59 14.10 -51.61
CA ARG A 107 -2.63 14.49 -50.58
C ARG A 107 -2.23 15.95 -50.70
N SER A 108 -1.93 16.44 -51.90
CA SER A 108 -1.62 17.86 -52.13
C SER A 108 -2.82 18.78 -51.91
N GLU A 109 -4.06 18.30 -51.99
CA GLU A 109 -5.27 19.07 -51.66
C GLU A 109 -5.54 19.07 -50.15
N LEU A 110 -5.35 17.93 -49.46
CA LEU A 110 -5.34 17.85 -47.99
C LEU A 110 -4.25 18.74 -47.37
N GLU A 111 -3.03 18.67 -47.88
CA GLU A 111 -1.89 19.49 -47.42
C GLU A 111 -2.13 20.99 -47.62
N LYS A 112 -2.98 21.40 -48.59
CA LYS A 112 -3.46 22.79 -48.74
C LYS A 112 -4.61 23.15 -47.79
N GLY A 113 -5.34 22.17 -47.26
CA GLY A 113 -6.33 22.33 -46.19
C GLY A 113 -5.68 22.44 -44.81
N ASP A 114 -4.66 21.61 -44.55
CA ASP A 114 -3.91 21.56 -43.29
C ASP A 114 -2.96 22.76 -43.13
N ASN A 115 -2.44 23.32 -44.23
CA ASN A 115 -1.69 24.59 -44.23
C ASN A 115 -2.61 25.80 -43.99
N PHE A 116 -3.07 25.93 -42.75
CA PHE A 116 -3.85 27.07 -42.26
C PHE A 116 -3.11 28.40 -42.52
N PRO A 117 -3.78 29.45 -43.05
CA PRO A 117 -3.10 30.71 -43.39
C PRO A 117 -2.59 31.48 -42.15
N ALA A 118 -1.36 31.20 -41.71
CA ALA A 118 -0.65 31.91 -40.63
C ALA A 118 -0.22 33.35 -40.99
N GLY A 119 -0.95 34.00 -41.91
CA GLY A 119 -0.59 35.24 -42.59
C GLY A 119 -1.56 36.40 -42.32
N SER A 120 -1.49 36.98 -41.12
CA SER A 120 -1.96 38.32 -40.72
C SER A 120 -3.46 38.71 -40.88
N ASN A 121 -4.25 38.07 -41.74
CA ASN A 121 -5.65 38.46 -42.03
C ASN A 121 -6.67 37.67 -41.20
N ALA A 122 -6.48 37.63 -39.87
CA ALA A 122 -7.35 36.93 -38.93
C ALA A 122 -8.62 37.74 -38.59
N ASN A 123 -9.54 37.84 -39.56
CA ASN A 123 -10.88 38.40 -39.36
C ASN A 123 -11.63 37.67 -38.22
N GLU A 124 -12.62 38.34 -37.61
CA GLU A 124 -13.39 37.76 -36.49
C GLU A 124 -14.06 36.43 -36.85
N VAL A 125 -14.55 36.30 -38.08
CA VAL A 125 -15.11 35.04 -38.63
C VAL A 125 -14.12 33.87 -38.53
N THR A 126 -12.83 34.13 -38.70
CA THR A 126 -11.77 33.11 -38.62
C THR A 126 -11.56 32.68 -37.16
N LYS A 127 -11.56 33.63 -36.22
CA LYS A 127 -11.46 33.36 -34.77
C LYS A 127 -12.69 32.62 -34.23
N LEU A 128 -13.89 33.03 -34.67
CA LEU A 128 -15.15 32.36 -34.31
C LEU A 128 -15.22 30.93 -34.86
N ARG A 129 -14.68 30.67 -36.06
CA ARG A 129 -14.53 29.30 -36.59
C ARG A 129 -13.51 28.47 -35.82
N GLU A 130 -12.39 29.06 -35.39
CA GLU A 130 -11.42 28.39 -34.53
C GLU A 130 -12.02 28.00 -33.17
N GLN A 131 -12.78 28.91 -32.54
CA GLN A 131 -13.52 28.65 -31.30
C GLN A 131 -14.61 27.59 -31.49
N TYR A 132 -15.38 27.66 -32.59
CA TYR A 132 -16.39 26.65 -32.92
C TYR A 132 -15.77 25.26 -33.12
N LEU A 133 -14.63 25.16 -33.81
CA LEU A 133 -13.89 23.89 -33.96
C LEU A 133 -13.35 23.37 -32.62
N LYS A 134 -12.86 24.25 -31.73
CA LYS A 134 -12.44 23.86 -30.37
C LYS A 134 -13.62 23.30 -29.57
N PHE A 135 -14.73 24.03 -29.47
CA PHE A 135 -15.92 23.58 -28.74
C PHE A 135 -16.56 22.32 -29.36
N ARG A 136 -16.54 22.17 -30.68
CA ARG A 136 -16.97 20.93 -31.34
C ARG A 136 -16.08 19.75 -30.92
N ASN A 137 -14.76 19.90 -31.05
CA ASN A 137 -13.80 18.84 -30.71
C ASN A 137 -13.81 18.51 -29.20
N GLU A 138 -14.18 19.47 -28.35
CA GLU A 138 -14.41 19.27 -26.90
C GLU A 138 -15.73 18.54 -26.63
N THR A 139 -16.78 18.82 -27.40
CA THR A 139 -18.07 18.11 -27.33
C THR A 139 -17.93 16.66 -27.79
N GLU A 140 -17.27 16.42 -28.93
CA GLU A 140 -17.02 15.10 -29.51
C GLU A 140 -16.19 14.24 -28.53
N LYS A 141 -15.17 14.82 -27.88
CA LYS A 141 -14.42 14.18 -26.78
C LYS A 141 -15.22 13.97 -25.50
N ALA A 142 -16.26 14.77 -25.24
CA ALA A 142 -17.16 14.57 -24.11
C ALA A 142 -18.17 13.44 -24.40
N GLU A 143 -18.61 13.31 -25.65
CA GLU A 143 -19.47 12.22 -26.13
C GLU A 143 -18.71 10.88 -26.14
N ASP A 144 -17.46 10.83 -26.61
CA ASP A 144 -16.58 9.65 -26.48
C ASP A 144 -16.42 9.19 -25.02
N ARG A 145 -16.14 10.14 -24.12
CA ARG A 145 -15.99 9.87 -22.68
C ARG A 145 -17.31 9.40 -22.07
N LYS A 146 -18.43 9.99 -22.46
CA LYS A 146 -19.77 9.59 -22.04
C LYS A 146 -20.04 8.14 -22.48
N TYR A 147 -19.80 7.81 -23.74
CA TYR A 147 -19.97 6.45 -24.27
C TYR A 147 -19.09 5.41 -23.55
N GLN A 148 -17.82 5.74 -23.29
CA GLN A 148 -16.92 4.88 -22.50
C GLN A 148 -17.39 4.68 -21.05
N VAL A 149 -17.98 5.71 -20.42
CA VAL A 149 -18.56 5.61 -19.08
C VAL A 149 -19.89 4.85 -19.08
N GLU A 150 -20.74 5.03 -20.09
CA GLU A 150 -22.00 4.28 -20.25
C GLU A 150 -21.72 2.79 -20.50
N TYR A 151 -20.79 2.44 -21.39
CA TYR A 151 -20.34 1.07 -21.62
C TYR A 151 -19.72 0.43 -20.37
N ARG A 152 -18.90 1.17 -19.62
CA ARG A 152 -18.31 0.70 -18.37
C ARG A 152 -19.34 0.56 -17.25
N LEU A 153 -20.36 1.42 -17.20
CA LEU A 153 -21.52 1.26 -16.32
C LEU A 153 -22.32 0.02 -16.70
N GLU A 154 -22.55 -0.26 -17.98
CA GLU A 154 -23.27 -1.46 -18.42
C GLU A 154 -22.56 -2.73 -17.95
N ILE A 155 -21.24 -2.84 -18.18
CA ILE A 155 -20.40 -3.94 -17.64
C ILE A 155 -20.54 -4.02 -16.11
N LEU A 156 -20.30 -2.92 -15.38
CA LEU A 156 -20.38 -2.90 -13.91
C LEU A 156 -21.79 -3.22 -13.38
N THR A 157 -22.86 -2.94 -14.14
CA THR A 157 -24.23 -3.34 -13.75
C THR A 157 -24.49 -4.82 -14.00
N GLU A 158 -23.92 -5.44 -15.04
CA GLU A 158 -24.05 -6.89 -15.24
C GLU A 158 -23.18 -7.66 -14.25
N GLU A 159 -21.95 -7.19 -13.98
CA GLU A 159 -21.13 -7.65 -12.85
C GLU A 159 -21.89 -7.52 -11.53
N LYS A 160 -22.50 -6.36 -11.23
CA LYS A 160 -23.34 -6.19 -10.04
C LYS A 160 -24.49 -7.21 -10.01
N LYS A 161 -25.22 -7.41 -11.11
CA LYS A 161 -26.28 -8.42 -11.21
C LYS A 161 -25.74 -9.85 -10.99
N ILE A 162 -24.52 -10.16 -11.42
CA ILE A 162 -23.88 -11.47 -11.18
C ILE A 162 -23.55 -11.60 -9.68
N MET A 163 -22.89 -10.61 -9.09
CA MET A 163 -22.58 -10.56 -7.65
C MET A 163 -23.85 -10.61 -6.78
N GLU A 164 -24.95 -9.99 -7.20
CA GLU A 164 -26.26 -10.10 -6.52
C GLU A 164 -26.88 -11.49 -6.66
N ARG A 165 -26.75 -12.15 -7.83
CA ARG A 165 -27.16 -13.55 -8.03
C ARG A 165 -26.32 -14.52 -7.20
N GLU A 166 -25.04 -14.24 -6.99
CA GLU A 166 -24.14 -15.04 -6.15
C GLU A 166 -24.37 -14.78 -4.66
N TYR A 167 -24.56 -13.52 -4.25
CA TYR A 167 -24.97 -13.17 -2.89
C TYR A 167 -26.34 -13.77 -2.52
N ALA A 168 -27.29 -13.85 -3.46
CA ALA A 168 -28.55 -14.56 -3.28
C ALA A 168 -28.42 -16.11 -3.27
N ARG A 169 -27.28 -16.66 -3.70
CA ARG A 169 -26.92 -18.09 -3.57
C ARG A 169 -26.14 -18.40 -2.29
N MET A 170 -25.58 -17.40 -1.61
CA MET A 170 -24.96 -17.59 -0.29
C MET A 170 -26.03 -17.96 0.75
N PRO A 171 -25.86 -19.04 1.52
CA PRO A 171 -26.82 -19.41 2.56
C PRO A 171 -26.92 -18.32 3.64
N LYS A 172 -28.11 -18.12 4.20
CA LYS A 172 -28.29 -17.10 5.24
C LYS A 172 -27.58 -17.52 6.54
N GLN A 173 -27.21 -16.56 7.38
CA GLN A 173 -26.43 -16.77 8.61
C GLN A 173 -26.89 -17.98 9.45
N GLY A 174 -28.21 -18.13 9.67
CA GLY A 174 -28.77 -19.27 10.42
C GLY A 174 -28.65 -20.64 9.73
N GLU A 175 -28.60 -20.70 8.40
CA GLU A 175 -28.30 -21.93 7.64
C GLU A 175 -26.81 -22.26 7.68
N ILE A 176 -25.95 -21.23 7.70
CA ILE A 176 -24.50 -21.41 7.92
C ILE A 176 -24.25 -21.93 9.33
N GLU A 177 -24.87 -21.34 10.37
CA GLU A 177 -24.76 -21.83 11.76
C GLU A 177 -25.31 -23.26 11.92
N LYS A 178 -26.40 -23.60 11.21
CA LYS A 178 -26.93 -24.97 11.22
C LYS A 178 -25.97 -25.94 10.53
N LYS A 179 -25.42 -25.59 9.36
CA LYS A 179 -24.37 -26.38 8.68
C LYS A 179 -23.09 -26.47 9.49
N ILE A 180 -22.70 -25.43 10.24
CA ILE A 180 -21.54 -25.47 11.15
C ILE A 180 -21.80 -26.47 12.28
N LYS A 181 -23.01 -26.52 12.87
CA LYS A 181 -23.37 -27.53 13.87
C LYS A 181 -23.45 -28.94 13.29
N GLU A 182 -24.01 -29.10 12.09
CA GLU A 182 -24.08 -30.38 11.38
C GLU A 182 -22.67 -30.87 10.98
N LEU A 183 -21.78 -29.98 10.54
CA LEU A 183 -20.36 -30.28 10.27
C LEU A 183 -19.55 -30.50 11.55
N GLN A 184 -19.83 -29.80 12.65
CA GLN A 184 -19.19 -30.07 13.95
C GLN A 184 -19.57 -31.46 14.47
N ALA A 185 -20.86 -31.82 14.39
CA ALA A 185 -21.33 -33.16 14.71
C ALA A 185 -20.67 -34.22 13.80
N ALA A 186 -20.65 -34.00 12.48
CA ALA A 186 -19.99 -34.89 11.53
C ALA A 186 -18.46 -34.96 11.74
N CYS A 187 -17.80 -33.89 12.18
CA CYS A 187 -16.39 -33.90 12.53
C CYS A 187 -16.12 -34.60 13.88
N GLU A 188 -17.04 -34.56 14.84
CA GLU A 188 -16.96 -35.37 16.06
C GLU A 188 -17.24 -36.85 15.79
N GLU A 189 -18.17 -37.16 14.89
CA GLU A 189 -18.47 -38.51 14.42
C GLU A 189 -17.31 -39.09 13.62
N MET A 190 -16.75 -38.33 12.66
CA MET A 190 -15.49 -38.67 11.98
C MET A 190 -14.31 -38.80 12.95
N LYS A 191 -14.21 -38.01 14.02
CA LYS A 191 -13.17 -38.21 15.06
C LYS A 191 -13.37 -39.50 15.85
N LYS A 192 -14.62 -39.87 16.16
CA LYS A 192 -14.95 -41.17 16.78
C LYS A 192 -14.66 -42.32 15.81
N GLU A 193 -15.01 -42.17 14.53
CA GLU A 193 -14.71 -43.17 13.50
C GLU A 193 -13.20 -43.30 13.24
N ILE A 194 -12.45 -42.20 13.21
CA ILE A 194 -10.98 -42.22 13.11
C ILE A 194 -10.37 -42.91 14.34
N ASN A 195 -10.84 -42.62 15.57
CA ASN A 195 -10.39 -43.34 16.76
C ASN A 195 -10.75 -44.83 16.73
N ASN A 196 -11.94 -45.18 16.24
CA ASN A 196 -12.37 -46.56 16.08
C ASN A 196 -11.52 -47.28 15.02
N ARG A 197 -11.31 -46.68 13.84
CA ARG A 197 -10.42 -47.21 12.79
C ARG A 197 -8.95 -47.23 13.21
N GLN A 198 -8.51 -46.39 14.15
CA GLN A 198 -7.17 -46.47 14.76
C GLN A 198 -7.05 -47.60 15.79
N LEU A 199 -8.12 -47.92 16.52
CA LEU A 199 -8.21 -49.11 17.37
C LEU A 199 -8.27 -50.38 16.52
N GLU A 200 -9.13 -50.40 15.50
CA GLU A 200 -9.27 -51.49 14.53
C GLU A 200 -8.00 -51.70 13.71
N SER A 201 -7.27 -50.63 13.33
CA SER A 201 -5.95 -50.75 12.71
C SER A 201 -4.86 -51.23 13.69
N LYS A 202 -5.05 -51.09 15.01
CA LYS A 202 -4.17 -51.70 16.01
C LYS A 202 -4.48 -53.19 16.18
N THR A 203 -5.75 -53.56 16.36
CA THR A 203 -6.13 -54.98 16.44
C THR A 203 -5.76 -55.71 15.15
N LEU A 204 -6.06 -55.16 13.97
CA LEU A 204 -5.63 -55.74 12.69
C LEU A 204 -4.10 -55.81 12.52
N LYS A 205 -3.31 -54.94 13.17
CA LYS A 205 -1.84 -55.07 13.20
C LYS A 205 -1.37 -56.16 14.17
N GLU A 206 -2.04 -56.33 15.30
CA GLU A 206 -1.81 -57.43 16.24
C GLU A 206 -2.24 -58.77 15.62
N ASP A 207 -3.35 -58.81 14.89
CA ASP A 207 -3.83 -59.96 14.11
C ASP A 207 -2.89 -60.28 12.93
N VAL A 208 -2.31 -59.26 12.26
CA VAL A 208 -1.26 -59.46 11.25
C VAL A 208 0.09 -59.89 11.86
N GLU A 209 0.43 -59.46 13.07
CA GLU A 209 1.57 -59.98 13.85
C GLU A 209 1.35 -61.44 14.29
N ASN A 210 0.12 -61.81 14.66
CA ASN A 210 -0.25 -63.16 15.07
C ASN A 210 -0.32 -64.11 13.88
N THR A 211 -1.06 -63.76 12.83
CA THR A 211 -1.09 -64.55 11.59
C THR A 211 0.27 -64.61 10.90
N LYS A 212 1.17 -63.63 11.04
CA LYS A 212 2.58 -63.77 10.63
C LYS A 212 3.35 -64.80 11.46
N ARG A 213 3.09 -64.91 12.77
CA ARG A 213 3.68 -65.99 13.60
C ARG A 213 3.14 -67.37 13.21
N GLU A 214 1.84 -67.46 12.92
CA GLU A 214 1.20 -68.70 12.46
C GLU A 214 1.70 -69.11 11.07
N ASN A 215 1.74 -68.19 10.09
CA ASN A 215 2.35 -68.45 8.78
C ASN A 215 3.84 -68.83 8.88
N LEU A 216 4.59 -68.33 9.88
CA LEU A 216 5.99 -68.71 10.11
C LEU A 216 6.12 -70.12 10.74
N LEU A 217 5.06 -70.64 11.36
CA LEU A 217 4.97 -72.02 11.83
C LEU A 217 4.52 -72.94 10.69
N GLU A 218 3.45 -72.59 9.97
CA GLU A 218 2.96 -73.34 8.81
C GLU A 218 4.02 -73.43 7.70
N ALA A 219 4.77 -72.37 7.41
CA ALA A 219 5.87 -72.41 6.45
C ALA A 219 6.94 -73.46 6.83
N LYS A 220 7.19 -73.68 8.13
CA LYS A 220 8.10 -74.71 8.66
C LYS A 220 7.48 -76.11 8.74
N GLU A 221 6.21 -76.26 8.39
CA GLU A 221 5.59 -77.56 8.14
C GLU A 221 5.51 -77.83 6.64
N VAL A 222 5.18 -76.82 5.83
CA VAL A 222 5.25 -76.86 4.36
C VAL A 222 6.67 -77.18 3.88
N GLU A 223 7.72 -76.61 4.48
CA GLU A 223 9.13 -76.92 4.18
C GLU A 223 9.42 -78.43 4.38
N LYS A 224 8.94 -79.03 5.48
CA LYS A 224 9.08 -80.47 5.75
C LYS A 224 8.28 -81.33 4.77
N SER A 225 7.05 -80.92 4.45
CA SER A 225 6.22 -81.64 3.46
C SER A 225 6.74 -81.48 2.02
N GLN A 226 7.47 -80.40 1.71
CA GLN A 226 8.20 -80.26 0.45
C GLN A 226 9.40 -81.21 0.40
N ASP A 227 10.18 -81.28 1.49
CA ASP A 227 11.24 -82.28 1.68
C ASP A 227 10.74 -83.72 1.50
N GLU A 228 9.51 -84.05 1.90
CA GLU A 228 8.88 -85.36 1.67
C GLU A 228 8.35 -85.53 0.24
N MET A 229 7.78 -84.47 -0.36
CA MET A 229 7.29 -84.47 -1.74
C MET A 229 8.40 -84.59 -2.78
N GLU A 230 9.60 -84.05 -2.55
CA GLU A 230 10.73 -84.23 -3.47
C GLU A 230 11.25 -85.68 -3.47
N LYS A 231 11.24 -86.36 -2.31
CA LYS A 231 11.56 -87.79 -2.21
C LYS A 231 10.58 -88.64 -3.02
N LEU A 232 9.28 -88.35 -2.95
CA LEU A 232 8.24 -89.07 -3.71
C LEU A 232 8.22 -88.72 -5.21
N LYS A 233 8.57 -87.49 -5.62
CA LYS A 233 8.69 -87.12 -7.03
C LYS A 233 9.81 -87.87 -7.76
N ALA A 234 10.87 -88.28 -7.06
CA ALA A 234 11.96 -89.07 -7.64
C ALA A 234 11.51 -90.45 -8.15
N GLU A 235 10.45 -91.03 -7.57
CA GLU A 235 9.96 -92.37 -7.92
C GLU A 235 8.93 -92.35 -9.08
N LEU A 236 8.25 -91.22 -9.32
CA LEU A 236 7.10 -91.14 -10.23
C LEU A 236 7.46 -90.96 -11.72
N VAL A 237 8.72 -90.68 -12.06
CA VAL A 237 9.15 -90.35 -13.45
C VAL A 237 9.27 -91.61 -14.34
N GLN A 238 9.14 -92.81 -13.80
CA GLN A 238 9.56 -94.05 -14.47
C GLN A 238 8.54 -94.71 -15.43
N VAL A 239 7.30 -94.19 -15.55
CA VAL A 239 6.24 -94.83 -16.39
C VAL A 239 5.71 -93.87 -17.46
N ASN A 240 6.48 -93.71 -18.54
CA ASN A 240 6.20 -92.76 -19.63
C ASN A 240 5.90 -93.45 -20.97
N THR A 241 4.72 -94.06 -21.12
CA THR A 241 4.29 -94.73 -22.37
C THR A 241 2.78 -94.61 -22.64
N LEU A 242 2.36 -93.63 -23.45
CA LEU A 242 1.21 -93.74 -24.37
C LEU A 242 1.15 -92.65 -25.50
N PRO A 243 2.28 -92.26 -26.15
CA PRO A 243 2.30 -91.09 -27.02
C PRO A 243 2.01 -91.45 -28.50
N ASN A 244 0.74 -91.43 -28.93
CA ASN A 244 0.41 -91.50 -30.37
C ASN A 244 -0.92 -90.86 -30.80
N GLN A 245 -1.90 -90.70 -29.90
CA GLN A 245 -3.13 -89.94 -30.21
C GLN A 245 -2.93 -88.42 -30.00
N LEU A 246 -2.14 -88.04 -28.99
CA LEU A 246 -1.87 -86.64 -28.63
C LEU A 246 -1.26 -85.81 -29.77
N ALA A 247 -0.53 -86.39 -30.72
CA ALA A 247 0.22 -85.65 -31.74
C ALA A 247 -0.65 -84.72 -32.62
N LYS A 248 -1.88 -85.11 -32.96
CA LYS A 248 -2.77 -84.29 -33.82
C LYS A 248 -3.60 -83.27 -33.05
N GLU A 249 -3.83 -83.50 -31.77
CA GLU A 249 -4.43 -82.49 -30.89
C GLU A 249 -3.38 -81.48 -30.45
N ALA A 250 -2.14 -81.93 -30.24
CA ALA A 250 -0.98 -81.08 -29.97
C ALA A 250 -0.73 -80.04 -31.07
N ASP A 251 -0.89 -80.34 -32.35
CA ASP A 251 -0.75 -79.32 -33.43
C ASP A 251 -1.82 -78.22 -33.36
N LYS A 252 -3.05 -78.57 -32.96
CA LYS A 252 -4.14 -77.60 -32.79
C LYS A 252 -3.93 -76.76 -31.53
N LEU A 253 -3.61 -77.43 -30.43
CA LEU A 253 -3.25 -76.81 -29.16
C LEU A 253 -1.97 -75.98 -29.28
N ALA A 254 -0.99 -76.33 -30.12
CA ALA A 254 0.22 -75.56 -30.34
C ALA A 254 -0.04 -74.25 -31.08
N ARG A 255 -1.02 -74.21 -32.00
CA ARG A 255 -1.43 -72.95 -32.65
C ARG A 255 -2.18 -72.04 -31.67
N GLN A 256 -3.14 -72.60 -30.92
CA GLN A 256 -3.85 -71.85 -29.88
C GLN A 256 -2.91 -71.42 -28.75
N LYS A 257 -1.95 -72.26 -28.37
CA LYS A 257 -0.87 -71.95 -27.43
C LYS A 257 0.01 -70.85 -27.98
N ASN A 258 0.48 -70.89 -29.23
CA ASN A 258 1.30 -69.81 -29.77
C ASN A 258 0.54 -68.47 -29.84
N GLU A 259 -0.77 -68.49 -30.11
CA GLU A 259 -1.62 -67.28 -30.09
C GLU A 259 -1.84 -66.76 -28.66
N ILE A 260 -1.98 -67.67 -27.68
CA ILE A 260 -2.09 -67.34 -26.25
C ILE A 260 -0.73 -66.89 -25.68
N ASP A 261 0.37 -67.58 -25.96
CA ASP A 261 1.76 -67.22 -25.61
C ASP A 261 2.12 -65.84 -26.18
N ASN A 262 1.66 -65.49 -27.38
CA ASN A 262 1.85 -64.15 -27.94
C ASN A 262 1.00 -63.09 -27.22
N ARG A 263 -0.23 -63.41 -26.79
CA ARG A 263 -1.04 -62.50 -25.95
C ARG A 263 -0.49 -62.38 -24.53
N ILE A 264 0.05 -63.46 -23.97
CA ILE A 264 0.74 -63.47 -22.68
C ILE A 264 1.98 -62.58 -22.79
N ARG A 265 2.83 -62.74 -23.80
CA ARG A 265 3.99 -61.84 -24.01
C ARG A 265 3.60 -60.38 -24.23
N ALA A 266 2.49 -60.11 -24.91
CA ALA A 266 1.97 -58.75 -25.05
C ALA A 266 1.53 -58.17 -23.69
N MET A 267 0.73 -58.92 -22.92
CA MET A 267 0.31 -58.49 -21.58
C MET A 267 1.48 -58.47 -20.57
N ASP A 268 2.50 -59.30 -20.73
CA ASP A 268 3.73 -59.28 -19.93
C ASP A 268 4.55 -58.02 -20.25
N SER A 269 4.61 -57.58 -21.52
CA SER A 269 5.21 -56.29 -21.93
C SER A 269 4.42 -55.13 -21.36
N GLU A 270 3.10 -55.10 -21.55
CA GLU A 270 2.20 -54.07 -20.98
C GLU A 270 2.29 -54.03 -19.45
N TYR A 271 2.46 -55.18 -18.78
CA TYR A 271 2.65 -55.30 -17.33
C TYR A 271 4.05 -54.88 -16.88
N GLN A 272 5.10 -55.13 -17.67
CA GLN A 272 6.46 -54.62 -17.42
C GLN A 272 6.52 -53.10 -17.59
N GLU A 273 5.94 -52.56 -18.65
CA GLU A 273 5.80 -51.12 -18.88
C GLU A 273 4.97 -50.45 -17.77
N ALA A 274 3.89 -51.09 -17.29
CA ALA A 274 3.14 -50.62 -16.14
C ALA A 274 3.94 -50.70 -14.82
N LEU A 275 4.75 -51.75 -14.61
CA LEU A 275 5.64 -51.87 -13.45
C LEU A 275 6.73 -50.79 -13.44
N GLU A 276 7.35 -50.50 -14.58
CA GLU A 276 8.32 -49.41 -14.72
C GLU A 276 7.67 -48.03 -14.54
N MET A 277 6.45 -47.85 -15.02
CA MET A 277 5.66 -46.65 -14.75
C MET A 277 5.33 -46.50 -13.25
N VAL A 278 4.93 -47.57 -12.56
CA VAL A 278 4.71 -47.55 -11.11
C VAL A 278 6.00 -47.24 -10.36
N GLN A 279 7.13 -47.90 -10.67
CA GLN A 279 8.42 -47.63 -10.01
C GLN A 279 8.94 -46.21 -10.25
N THR A 280 8.69 -45.62 -11.42
CA THR A 280 9.07 -44.22 -11.69
C THR A 280 8.13 -43.22 -11.02
N LEU A 281 6.86 -43.56 -10.81
CA LEU A 281 5.93 -42.79 -10.00
C LEU A 281 6.22 -42.90 -8.49
N GLU A 282 6.61 -44.08 -7.99
CA GLU A 282 7.03 -44.27 -6.59
C GLU A 282 8.31 -43.48 -6.26
N LYS A 283 9.29 -43.47 -7.17
CA LYS A 283 10.50 -42.62 -7.02
C LYS A 283 10.12 -41.14 -6.92
N LYS A 284 9.32 -40.63 -7.86
CA LYS A 284 8.81 -39.25 -7.84
C LYS A 284 7.98 -38.94 -6.59
N HIS A 285 7.19 -39.89 -6.09
CA HIS A 285 6.45 -39.72 -4.83
C HIS A 285 7.40 -39.56 -3.65
N ASN A 286 8.46 -40.37 -3.56
CA ASN A 286 9.45 -40.28 -2.49
C ASN A 286 10.27 -38.98 -2.58
N GLU A 287 10.70 -38.59 -3.78
CA GLU A 287 11.37 -37.30 -4.06
C GLU A 287 10.49 -36.11 -3.60
N MET A 288 9.20 -36.10 -3.98
CA MET A 288 8.23 -35.07 -3.55
C MET A 288 7.95 -35.08 -2.03
N ASP A 289 8.02 -36.24 -1.37
CA ASP A 289 7.82 -36.36 0.08
C ASP A 289 9.07 -35.92 0.88
N GLU A 290 10.27 -36.15 0.34
CA GLU A 290 11.52 -35.61 0.87
C GLU A 290 11.55 -34.07 0.72
N GLU A 291 11.23 -33.52 -0.46
CA GLU A 291 11.06 -32.07 -0.66
C GLU A 291 10.02 -31.48 0.30
N ARG A 292 8.85 -32.11 0.45
CA ARG A 292 7.82 -31.69 1.42
C ARG A 292 8.36 -31.69 2.85
N TYR A 293 9.16 -32.68 3.23
CA TYR A 293 9.73 -32.78 4.57
C TYR A 293 10.80 -31.70 4.81
N GLU A 294 11.65 -31.39 3.84
CA GLU A 294 12.61 -30.29 3.92
C GLU A 294 11.91 -28.93 4.01
N ILE A 295 10.93 -28.65 3.14
CA ILE A 295 10.12 -27.42 3.16
C ILE A 295 9.37 -27.27 4.49
N THR A 296 8.82 -28.37 5.04
CA THR A 296 8.14 -28.34 6.34
C THR A 296 9.11 -28.03 7.49
N ASN A 297 10.32 -28.59 7.45
CA ASN A 297 11.35 -28.31 8.45
C ASN A 297 11.90 -26.89 8.35
N GLU A 298 12.09 -26.36 7.13
CA GLU A 298 12.52 -24.97 6.94
C GLU A 298 11.44 -23.98 7.36
N LEU A 299 10.17 -24.20 6.98
CA LEU A 299 9.03 -23.43 7.47
C LEU A 299 8.99 -23.39 9.00
N LYS A 300 9.25 -24.52 9.66
CA LYS A 300 9.33 -24.60 11.12
C LYS A 300 10.50 -23.79 11.69
N LYS A 301 11.71 -23.88 11.11
CA LYS A 301 12.86 -23.03 11.51
C LYS A 301 12.53 -21.55 11.38
N GLN A 302 11.85 -21.14 10.30
CA GLN A 302 11.44 -19.76 10.09
C GLN A 302 10.37 -19.31 11.10
N GLN A 303 9.44 -20.19 11.51
CA GLN A 303 8.47 -19.92 12.58
C GLN A 303 9.14 -19.81 13.97
N ASP A 304 10.08 -20.71 14.29
CA ASP A 304 10.86 -20.65 15.53
C ASP A 304 11.70 -19.35 15.59
N LEU A 305 12.31 -18.94 14.47
CA LEU A 305 13.02 -17.67 14.34
C LEU A 305 12.10 -16.45 14.44
N LEU A 306 10.91 -16.49 13.82
CA LEU A 306 9.91 -15.41 13.91
C LEU A 306 9.49 -15.21 15.37
N THR A 307 9.09 -16.28 16.06
CA THR A 307 8.64 -16.19 17.47
C THR A 307 9.77 -15.81 18.42
N GLN A 308 11.04 -16.12 18.11
CA GLN A 308 12.18 -15.52 18.82
C GLN A 308 12.23 -14.00 18.59
N ARG A 309 12.08 -13.53 17.35
CA ARG A 309 12.14 -12.08 17.03
C ARG A 309 10.96 -11.30 17.61
N GLU A 310 9.77 -11.89 17.70
CA GLU A 310 8.62 -11.32 18.40
C GLU A 310 8.90 -11.15 19.91
N ARG A 311 9.60 -12.10 20.54
CA ARG A 311 10.04 -11.97 21.95
C ARG A 311 11.10 -10.89 22.12
N GLU A 312 12.13 -10.89 21.27
CA GLU A 312 13.18 -9.85 21.28
C GLU A 312 12.59 -8.44 21.09
N LEU A 313 11.58 -8.29 20.23
CA LEU A 313 10.84 -7.03 20.05
C LEU A 313 9.98 -6.68 21.27
N ALA A 314 9.30 -7.64 21.90
CA ALA A 314 8.50 -7.40 23.10
C ALA A 314 9.36 -6.98 24.31
N GLU A 315 10.53 -7.59 24.48
CA GLU A 315 11.51 -7.19 25.49
C GLU A 315 12.06 -5.78 25.19
N LEU A 316 12.41 -5.48 23.93
CA LEU A 316 12.89 -4.17 23.53
C LEU A 316 11.83 -3.06 23.68
N MET A 317 10.55 -3.35 23.44
CA MET A 317 9.46 -2.39 23.70
C MET A 317 9.31 -2.11 25.20
N LYS A 318 9.40 -3.13 26.05
CA LYS A 318 9.35 -2.99 27.51
C LYS A 318 10.53 -2.17 28.05
N ASP A 319 11.73 -2.38 27.52
CA ASP A 319 12.90 -1.58 27.87
C ASP A 319 12.77 -0.12 27.39
N TYR A 320 12.14 0.10 26.22
CA TYR A 320 11.81 1.44 25.74
C TYR A 320 10.75 2.15 26.62
N GLU A 321 9.71 1.45 27.06
CA GLU A 321 8.72 1.97 28.02
C GLU A 321 9.38 2.35 29.36
N TYR A 322 10.23 1.46 29.90
CA TYR A 322 11.00 1.75 31.12
C TYR A 322 11.97 2.95 30.95
N ALA A 323 12.61 3.08 29.79
CA ALA A 323 13.46 4.23 29.47
C ALA A 323 12.66 5.54 29.38
N LYS A 324 11.46 5.50 28.81
CA LYS A 324 10.53 6.62 28.68
C LYS A 324 9.98 7.07 30.04
N ASP A 325 9.57 6.15 30.90
CA ASP A 325 9.14 6.46 32.27
C ASP A 325 10.28 7.06 33.10
N LYS A 326 11.50 6.53 32.95
CA LYS A 326 12.71 7.10 33.55
C LYS A 326 13.01 8.51 33.03
N GLU A 327 12.78 8.79 31.74
CA GLU A 327 12.89 10.13 31.18
C GLU A 327 11.82 11.09 31.75
N ALA A 328 10.59 10.62 31.96
CA ALA A 328 9.53 11.39 32.59
C ALA A 328 9.87 11.79 34.03
N VAL A 329 10.42 10.86 34.83
CA VAL A 329 10.94 11.14 36.18
C VAL A 329 12.07 12.17 36.14
N LEU A 330 13.08 11.98 35.29
CA LEU A 330 14.21 12.91 35.16
C LEU A 330 13.76 14.31 34.69
N ASN A 331 12.71 14.42 33.88
CA ASN A 331 12.11 15.69 33.49
C ASN A 331 11.37 16.37 34.66
N ALA A 332 10.68 15.61 35.53
CA ALA A 332 10.06 16.13 36.74
C ALA A 332 11.08 16.58 37.80
N ASP A 333 12.16 15.81 37.98
CA ASP A 333 13.30 16.18 38.82
C ASP A 333 13.96 17.47 38.30
N ARG A 334 14.19 17.58 36.99
CA ARG A 334 14.72 18.80 36.36
C ARG A 334 13.81 20.00 36.59
N ALA A 335 12.49 19.86 36.41
CA ALA A 335 11.55 20.95 36.65
C ALA A 335 11.55 21.40 38.13
N THR A 336 11.70 20.46 39.06
CA THR A 336 11.83 20.71 40.50
C THR A 336 13.13 21.44 40.83
N LEU A 337 14.25 21.00 40.23
CA LEU A 337 15.56 21.66 40.35
C LEU A 337 15.54 23.07 39.75
N ASP A 338 14.87 23.30 38.62
CA ASP A 338 14.69 24.63 38.03
C ASP A 338 13.86 25.56 38.93
N MET A 339 12.81 25.06 39.59
CA MET A 339 12.05 25.83 40.58
C MET A 339 12.92 26.19 41.80
N ASN A 340 13.67 25.22 42.34
CA ASN A 340 14.59 25.44 43.46
C ASN A 340 15.70 26.43 43.10
N LEU A 341 16.25 26.35 41.88
CA LEU A 341 17.29 27.25 41.39
C LEU A 341 16.75 28.67 41.19
N ARG A 342 15.52 28.84 40.70
CA ARG A 342 14.84 30.15 40.65
C ARG A 342 14.59 30.72 42.04
N HIS A 343 14.21 29.88 43.01
CA HIS A 343 14.03 30.28 44.40
C HIS A 343 15.34 30.78 45.02
N ILE A 344 16.42 30.01 44.90
CA ILE A 344 17.77 30.37 45.37
C ILE A 344 18.29 31.65 44.67
N GLN A 345 17.99 31.84 43.38
CA GLN A 345 18.31 33.10 42.68
C GLN A 345 17.54 34.30 43.25
N LEU A 346 16.27 34.13 43.61
CA LEU A 346 15.45 35.17 44.24
C LEU A 346 15.94 35.49 45.66
N GLU A 347 16.29 34.49 46.45
CA GLU A 347 16.92 34.67 47.77
C GLU A 347 18.28 35.36 47.66
N LYS A 348 19.13 34.96 46.71
CA LYS A 348 20.42 35.61 46.41
C LYS A 348 20.23 37.08 46.03
N LYS A 349 19.19 37.42 45.27
CA LYS A 349 18.85 38.82 44.96
C LYS A 349 18.40 39.58 46.21
N ASN A 350 17.48 39.01 47.00
CA ASN A 350 16.95 39.64 48.21
C ASN A 350 18.07 39.89 49.25
N THR A 351 18.92 38.88 49.49
CA THR A 351 20.09 39.01 50.38
C THR A 351 21.13 40.02 49.86
N HIS A 352 21.35 40.11 48.54
CA HIS A 352 22.18 41.17 47.95
C HIS A 352 21.56 42.57 48.15
N ASP A 353 20.25 42.73 47.94
CA ASP A 353 19.55 44.00 48.16
C ASP A 353 19.59 44.42 49.64
N VAL A 354 19.46 43.47 50.58
CA VAL A 354 19.62 43.70 52.02
C VAL A 354 21.07 44.07 52.37
N LEU A 355 22.07 43.37 51.82
CA LEU A 355 23.50 43.67 52.03
C LEU A 355 23.86 45.06 51.47
N SER A 356 23.30 45.44 50.32
CA SER A 356 23.47 46.76 49.71
C SER A 356 22.89 47.87 50.61
N ARG A 357 21.69 47.67 51.17
CA ARG A 357 21.11 48.57 52.19
C ARG A 357 21.99 48.68 53.43
N LYS A 358 22.39 47.55 54.01
CA LYS A 358 23.27 47.51 55.21
C LYS A 358 24.64 48.13 54.98
N THR A 359 25.18 48.05 53.76
CA THR A 359 26.42 48.73 53.38
C THR A 359 26.23 50.25 53.34
N ARG A 360 25.13 50.75 52.75
CA ARG A 360 24.80 52.19 52.74
C ARG A 360 24.52 52.75 54.14
N GLU A 361 23.90 51.96 55.02
CA GLU A 361 23.73 52.28 56.45
C GLU A 361 25.11 52.39 57.12
N LYS A 362 25.96 51.35 57.04
CA LYS A 362 27.33 51.37 57.55
C LYS A 362 28.14 52.58 57.05
N GLU A 363 28.02 52.97 55.78
CA GLU A 363 28.70 54.16 55.26
C GLU A 363 28.12 55.48 55.81
N ARG A 364 26.81 55.55 56.09
CA ARG A 364 26.20 56.72 56.76
C ARG A 364 26.73 56.80 58.20
N ASP A 365 26.76 55.68 58.91
CA ASP A 365 27.21 55.61 60.31
C ASP A 365 28.72 55.90 60.43
N LEU A 366 29.54 55.40 59.51
CA LEU A 366 30.98 55.67 59.46
C LEU A 366 31.28 57.14 59.09
N ARG A 367 30.42 57.81 58.31
CA ARG A 367 30.48 59.26 58.09
C ARG A 367 30.06 60.05 59.35
N ALA A 368 29.07 59.57 60.10
CA ALA A 368 28.68 60.17 61.37
C ALA A 368 29.78 60.01 62.44
N LEU A 369 30.38 58.82 62.53
CA LEU A 369 31.51 58.53 63.42
C LEU A 369 32.70 59.46 63.12
N LYS A 370 33.13 59.58 61.86
CA LYS A 370 34.21 60.51 61.48
C LYS A 370 33.91 61.98 61.82
N LYS A 371 32.64 62.39 61.78
CA LYS A 371 32.23 63.72 62.24
C LYS A 371 32.37 63.87 63.76
N LEU A 372 31.96 62.86 64.52
CA LEU A 372 32.10 62.83 65.98
C LEU A 372 33.57 62.76 66.42
N GLU A 373 34.41 61.94 65.76
CA GLU A 373 35.86 61.88 65.97
C GLU A 373 36.54 63.24 65.75
N LEU A 374 36.14 63.97 64.70
CA LEU A 374 36.64 65.32 64.43
C LEU A 374 36.16 66.33 65.49
N GLN A 375 34.90 66.25 65.92
CA GLN A 375 34.37 67.09 67.00
C GLN A 375 35.05 66.80 68.34
N MET A 376 35.37 65.53 68.63
CA MET A 376 36.12 65.11 69.81
C MET A 376 37.54 65.69 69.78
N ARG A 377 38.26 65.58 68.65
CA ARG A 377 39.61 66.15 68.50
C ARG A 377 39.63 67.67 68.69
N VAL A 378 38.65 68.38 68.13
CA VAL A 378 38.50 69.83 68.37
C VAL A 378 38.22 70.14 69.85
N ALA A 379 37.48 69.28 70.56
CA ALA A 379 37.29 69.42 72.01
C ALA A 379 38.59 69.13 72.81
N GLU A 380 39.40 68.16 72.39
CA GLU A 380 40.71 67.86 72.98
C GLU A 380 41.72 69.01 72.77
N GLU A 381 41.75 69.60 71.57
CA GLU A 381 42.57 70.78 71.24
C GLU A 381 42.15 72.01 72.08
N ASN A 382 40.85 72.25 72.24
CA ASN A 382 40.32 73.30 73.12
C ASN A 382 40.65 73.05 74.61
N LEU A 383 40.62 71.79 75.06
CA LEU A 383 41.00 71.40 76.42
C LEU A 383 42.51 71.60 76.66
N ALA A 384 43.36 71.32 75.66
CA ALA A 384 44.79 71.60 75.74
C ALA A 384 45.03 73.12 75.85
N HIS A 385 44.35 73.93 75.02
CA HIS A 385 44.46 75.39 75.05
C HIS A 385 44.09 75.99 76.42
N THR A 386 43.00 75.53 77.04
CA THR A 386 42.59 75.99 78.38
C THR A 386 43.59 75.59 79.48
N LYS A 387 44.25 74.42 79.37
CA LYS A 387 45.35 74.04 80.29
C LYS A 387 46.55 74.99 80.18
N THR A 388 46.97 75.36 78.97
CA THR A 388 48.07 76.31 78.76
C THR A 388 47.74 77.73 79.26
N ILE A 389 46.46 78.12 79.24
CA ILE A 389 46.02 79.38 79.89
C ILE A 389 46.16 79.27 81.42
N HIS A 390 45.75 78.15 82.02
CA HIS A 390 45.85 77.94 83.46
C HIS A 390 47.31 78.00 83.97
N GLU A 391 48.27 77.37 83.27
CA GLU A 391 49.69 77.47 83.61
C GLU A 391 50.24 78.90 83.57
N LYS A 392 49.78 79.72 82.62
CA LYS A 392 50.16 81.15 82.53
C LYS A 392 49.59 82.00 83.66
N VAL A 393 48.41 81.67 84.18
CA VAL A 393 47.86 82.32 85.38
C VAL A 393 48.65 81.89 86.63
N LEU A 394 49.03 80.60 86.72
CA LEU A 394 49.79 80.07 87.84
C LEU A 394 51.16 80.75 88.02
N SER A 395 51.86 81.05 86.91
CA SER A 395 53.19 81.69 86.96
C SER A 395 53.16 83.18 87.29
N GLN A 396 52.02 83.86 87.13
CA GLN A 396 51.88 85.30 87.44
C GLN A 396 51.69 85.60 88.93
N VAL A 397 51.40 84.60 89.77
CA VAL A 397 51.18 84.76 91.22
C VAL A 397 52.50 84.80 92.02
N GLY A 398 53.62 84.40 91.43
CA GLY A 398 54.90 84.19 92.14
C GLY A 398 55.78 85.42 92.41
N GLY A 399 55.29 86.66 92.24
CA GLY A 399 56.17 87.84 92.15
C GLY A 399 55.68 89.14 92.79
N MET A 400 55.60 89.21 94.13
CA MET A 400 55.48 90.48 94.87
C MET A 400 56.36 90.52 96.15
N PRO A 401 56.91 91.69 96.57
CA PRO A 401 57.96 91.78 97.61
C PRO A 401 57.46 92.28 98.99
N LYS A 402 58.41 92.47 99.94
CA LYS A 402 58.22 93.08 101.28
C LYS A 402 59.29 94.15 101.55
N ASP A 403 59.08 95.04 102.53
CA ASP A 403 59.83 96.29 102.77
C ASP A 403 59.95 96.65 104.28
N ASP A 404 60.84 97.61 104.64
CA ASP A 404 60.57 98.82 105.49
C ASP A 404 61.85 99.50 106.11
N GLY A 405 62.09 100.78 105.76
CA GLY A 405 62.20 101.89 106.73
C GLY A 405 63.50 102.25 107.51
N SER A 406 64.12 103.41 107.19
CA SER A 406 64.31 104.59 108.11
C SER A 406 65.52 105.51 107.76
N LEU A 407 65.56 106.74 108.30
CA LEU A 407 66.47 107.82 107.87
C LEU A 407 66.85 108.83 109.00
N GLN A 408 67.78 109.73 108.65
CA GLN A 408 67.89 111.12 109.14
C GLN A 408 68.78 111.46 110.35
N LYS A 409 70.11 111.34 110.21
CA LYS A 409 71.07 112.10 111.04
C LYS A 409 72.25 112.75 110.27
N LYS A 410 71.98 113.28 109.07
CA LYS A 410 72.78 114.38 108.52
C LYS A 410 72.54 115.65 109.35
N LYS A 411 73.59 116.30 109.84
CA LYS A 411 73.82 117.76 109.72
C LYS A 411 75.12 118.26 110.35
N ASP A 412 75.49 117.71 111.49
CA ASP A 412 76.55 118.22 112.37
C ASP A 412 77.73 117.22 112.41
N ASP A 413 79.02 117.59 112.46
CA ASP A 413 79.67 118.91 112.56
C ASP A 413 80.80 119.04 111.51
N LEU A 414 80.59 119.82 110.44
CA LEU A 414 81.55 120.02 109.34
C LEU A 414 82.67 121.05 109.66
N ALA A 415 83.00 121.24 110.94
CA ALA A 415 83.46 122.56 111.42
C ALA A 415 84.72 122.62 112.31
N LYS A 416 85.33 121.50 112.73
CA LYS A 416 86.40 121.48 113.76
C LYS A 416 87.75 120.92 113.30
N GLU A 417 88.00 120.97 112.00
CA GLU A 417 89.19 120.42 111.34
C GLU A 417 90.46 121.28 111.51
N VAL A 418 90.32 122.59 111.79
CA VAL A 418 91.41 123.58 111.62
C VAL A 418 92.37 123.72 112.82
N GLU A 419 91.88 123.65 114.06
CA GLU A 419 92.68 124.01 115.25
C GLU A 419 93.64 122.90 115.72
N GLN A 420 93.79 121.82 114.94
CA GLN A 420 94.82 120.78 115.14
C GLN A 420 96.25 121.32 115.04
N THR A 421 96.46 122.41 114.30
CA THR A 421 97.77 122.75 113.72
C THR A 421 98.82 123.28 114.70
N LYS A 422 98.45 124.13 115.68
CA LYS A 422 99.45 124.95 116.40
C LYS A 422 100.23 124.25 117.52
N ARG A 423 99.69 123.19 118.15
CA ARG A 423 100.42 122.48 119.23
C ARG A 423 101.40 121.42 118.70
N ALA A 424 101.35 121.11 117.41
CA ALA A 424 102.23 120.15 116.74
C ALA A 424 103.73 120.51 116.81
N LEU A 425 104.07 121.80 116.95
CA LEU A 425 105.46 122.26 116.98
C LEU A 425 106.21 121.81 118.27
N ALA A 426 105.54 121.80 119.42
CA ALA A 426 106.16 121.38 120.68
C ALA A 426 106.44 119.86 120.72
N THR A 427 105.61 119.07 120.04
CA THR A 427 105.87 117.65 119.79
C THR A 427 107.01 117.40 118.80
N GLN A 428 107.38 118.36 117.96
CA GLN A 428 108.32 118.16 116.85
C GLN A 428 109.73 117.80 117.32
N ASN A 429 110.30 118.48 118.31
CA ASN A 429 111.65 118.14 118.81
C ASN A 429 111.71 116.75 119.46
N ASN A 430 110.62 116.29 120.10
CA ASN A 430 110.54 114.93 120.62
C ASN A 430 110.33 113.89 119.52
N LEU A 431 109.63 114.28 118.43
CA LEU A 431 109.52 113.49 117.22
C LEU A 431 110.89 113.28 116.56
N THR A 432 111.74 114.31 116.42
CA THR A 432 113.04 114.18 115.74
C THR A 432 113.99 113.16 116.39
N ALA A 433 113.96 113.03 117.72
CA ALA A 433 114.71 111.98 118.42
C ALA A 433 114.15 110.56 118.14
N VAL A 434 112.82 110.43 118.02
CA VAL A 434 112.15 109.17 117.65
C VAL A 434 112.32 108.87 116.16
N GLU A 435 112.40 109.89 115.31
CA GLU A 435 112.63 109.80 113.86
C GLU A 435 114.03 109.25 113.57
N HIS A 436 115.08 109.64 114.31
CA HIS A 436 116.41 109.05 114.15
C HIS A 436 116.41 107.53 114.41
N VAL A 437 115.81 107.09 115.52
CA VAL A 437 115.72 105.65 115.87
C VAL A 437 114.84 104.89 114.87
N LYS A 438 113.79 105.53 114.33
CA LYS A 438 112.98 104.97 113.24
C LYS A 438 113.73 104.91 111.91
N LEU A 439 114.61 105.86 111.61
CA LEU A 439 115.43 105.87 110.40
C LEU A 439 116.48 104.76 110.43
N GLU A 440 117.20 104.58 111.54
CA GLU A 440 118.12 103.44 111.71
C GLU A 440 117.38 102.11 111.57
N LYS A 441 116.20 101.98 112.19
CA LYS A 441 115.38 100.78 112.03
C LYS A 441 114.89 100.59 110.59
N SER A 442 114.40 101.65 109.94
CA SER A 442 113.90 101.60 108.56
C SER A 442 115.00 101.26 107.57
N ALA A 443 116.25 101.69 107.80
CA ALA A 443 117.40 101.32 106.98
C ALA A 443 117.78 99.84 107.16
N ALA A 444 117.68 99.30 108.37
CA ALA A 444 117.86 97.87 108.62
C ALA A 444 116.73 97.03 107.98
N ASP A 445 115.48 97.47 108.11
CA ASP A 445 114.31 96.83 107.50
C ASP A 445 114.39 96.90 105.95
N GLU A 446 114.86 98.01 105.36
CA GLU A 446 115.12 98.15 103.92
C GLU A 446 116.26 97.25 103.45
N GLN A 447 117.35 97.14 104.21
CA GLN A 447 118.46 96.25 103.85
C GLN A 447 118.05 94.77 103.94
N ASN A 448 117.18 94.39 104.89
CA ASN A 448 116.57 93.06 104.93
C ASN A 448 115.68 92.82 103.69
N LEU A 449 114.83 93.79 103.32
CA LEU A 449 114.02 93.73 102.10
C LEU A 449 114.85 93.62 100.81
N LEU A 450 116.08 94.17 100.78
CA LEU A 450 117.01 93.99 99.67
C LEU A 450 117.61 92.58 99.62
N TYR A 451 117.87 91.93 100.76
CA TYR A 451 118.23 90.51 100.80
C TYR A 451 117.05 89.62 100.38
N GLU A 452 115.84 89.85 100.91
CA GLU A 452 114.63 89.13 100.48
C GLU A 452 114.37 89.32 98.98
N GLN A 453 114.56 90.52 98.42
CA GLN A 453 114.44 90.74 96.98
C GLN A 453 115.53 90.02 96.17
N SER A 454 116.75 89.88 96.71
CA SER A 454 117.81 89.07 96.08
C SER A 454 117.41 87.60 96.03
N ASP A 455 116.95 87.06 97.15
CA ASP A 455 116.58 85.64 97.27
C ASP A 455 115.34 85.32 96.43
N LEU A 456 114.33 86.19 96.43
CA LEU A 456 113.17 86.08 95.54
C LEU A 456 113.54 86.20 94.05
N ARG A 457 114.58 86.95 93.67
CA ARG A 457 115.09 86.96 92.28
C ARG A 457 115.77 85.63 91.92
N ILE A 458 116.49 85.03 92.85
CA ILE A 458 117.06 83.68 92.68
C ILE A 458 115.93 82.67 92.53
N GLU A 459 114.94 82.69 93.42
CA GLU A 459 113.77 81.80 93.38
C GLU A 459 112.98 81.98 92.07
N VAL A 460 112.77 83.21 91.57
CA VAL A 460 112.12 83.44 90.26
C VAL A 460 112.93 82.84 89.11
N VAL A 461 114.27 82.89 89.14
CA VAL A 461 115.12 82.23 88.13
C VAL A 461 115.03 80.70 88.24
N GLU A 462 115.04 80.15 89.45
CA GLU A 462 114.88 78.72 89.69
C GLU A 462 113.49 78.20 89.29
N LEU A 463 112.43 78.95 89.61
CA LEU A 463 111.05 78.67 89.20
C LEU A 463 110.87 78.78 87.68
N THR A 464 111.52 79.74 87.02
CA THR A 464 111.53 79.86 85.55
C THR A 464 112.22 78.66 84.91
N ARG A 465 113.38 78.24 85.47
CA ARG A 465 114.09 77.03 85.06
C ARG A 465 113.26 75.76 85.32
N LEU A 466 112.56 75.67 86.45
CA LEU A 466 111.63 74.58 86.76
C LEU A 466 110.44 74.57 85.80
N ALA A 467 109.88 75.72 85.45
CA ALA A 467 108.79 75.84 84.47
C ALA A 467 109.24 75.41 83.08
N ALA A 468 110.47 75.75 82.66
CA ALA A 468 111.07 75.25 81.42
C ALA A 468 111.26 73.72 81.47
N ILE A 469 111.88 73.18 82.52
CA ILE A 469 112.04 71.72 82.71
C ILE A 469 110.68 71.00 82.74
N LYS A 470 109.64 71.61 83.32
CA LYS A 470 108.27 71.05 83.31
C LYS A 470 107.52 71.25 81.99
N ALA A 471 107.92 72.20 81.14
CA ALA A 471 107.47 72.29 79.76
C ALA A 471 108.13 71.18 78.91
N ASP A 472 109.46 71.04 78.99
CA ASP A 472 110.22 69.99 78.33
C ASP A 472 109.78 68.59 78.77
N GLU A 473 109.57 68.34 80.07
CA GLU A 473 108.99 67.09 80.56
C GLU A 473 107.60 66.84 79.99
N ARG A 474 106.76 67.86 79.84
CA ARG A 474 105.38 67.71 79.33
C ARG A 474 105.40 67.40 77.83
N GLU A 475 106.23 68.09 77.07
CA GLU A 475 106.39 67.86 75.63
C GLU A 475 107.09 66.52 75.35
N GLN A 476 108.06 66.14 76.18
CA GLN A 476 108.70 64.83 76.11
C GLN A 476 107.74 63.70 76.49
N LYS A 477 106.93 63.86 77.55
CA LYS A 477 105.86 62.92 77.90
C LYS A 477 104.77 62.86 76.82
N ALA A 478 104.46 63.96 76.13
CA ALA A 478 103.56 63.95 74.98
C ALA A 478 104.16 63.20 73.77
N ARG A 479 105.44 63.44 73.45
CA ARG A 479 106.18 62.67 72.42
C ARG A 479 106.24 61.19 72.76
N ASP A 480 106.56 60.83 74.00
CA ASP A 480 106.67 59.44 74.43
C ASP A 480 105.29 58.77 74.60
N PHE A 481 104.23 59.52 74.91
CA PHE A 481 102.84 59.06 74.76
C PHE A 481 102.50 58.78 73.31
N MET A 482 102.73 59.71 72.37
CA MET A 482 102.48 59.47 70.93
C MET A 482 103.31 58.30 70.39
N ARG A 483 104.56 58.12 70.85
CA ARG A 483 105.39 56.95 70.52
C ARG A 483 104.82 55.66 71.13
N ALA A 484 104.33 55.68 72.36
CA ALA A 484 103.68 54.53 73.00
C ALA A 484 102.34 54.19 72.35
N GLU A 485 101.56 55.19 71.93
CA GLU A 485 100.29 55.07 71.21
C GLU A 485 100.51 54.52 69.80
N MET A 486 101.47 55.06 69.03
CA MET A 486 101.91 54.50 67.75
C MET A 486 102.42 53.06 67.89
N ARG A 487 103.19 52.76 68.96
CA ARG A 487 103.63 51.38 69.26
C ARG A 487 102.46 50.48 69.67
N TYR A 488 101.47 50.98 70.39
CA TYR A 488 100.27 50.23 70.78
C TYR A 488 99.38 49.95 69.57
N HIS A 489 99.13 50.95 68.72
CA HIS A 489 98.40 50.78 67.46
C HIS A 489 99.12 49.78 66.56
N LYS A 490 100.43 49.94 66.35
CA LYS A 490 101.22 48.97 65.59
C LYS A 490 101.19 47.58 66.22
N ALA A 491 101.38 47.44 67.53
CA ALA A 491 101.32 46.14 68.22
C ALA A 491 99.90 45.53 68.20
N ARG A 492 98.84 46.34 68.11
CA ARG A 492 97.44 45.92 67.97
C ARG A 492 97.13 45.49 66.53
N GLU A 493 97.71 46.14 65.53
CA GLU A 493 97.64 45.73 64.12
C GLU A 493 98.50 44.50 63.84
N ASP A 494 99.73 44.44 64.37
CA ASP A 494 100.58 43.25 64.37
C ASP A 494 99.87 42.11 65.11
N LYS A 495 99.25 42.34 66.27
CA LYS A 495 98.41 41.34 66.97
C LYS A 495 97.26 40.89 66.07
N LYS A 496 96.47 41.79 65.49
CA LYS A 496 95.33 41.43 64.62
C LYS A 496 95.79 40.65 63.38
N THR A 497 96.95 41.01 62.83
CA THR A 497 97.61 40.32 61.71
C THR A 497 98.13 38.95 62.14
N LYS A 498 98.65 38.82 63.37
CA LYS A 498 99.05 37.54 63.97
C LYS A 498 97.86 36.67 64.33
N GLU A 499 96.73 37.22 64.76
CA GLU A 499 95.47 36.51 64.98
C GLU A 499 94.89 36.01 63.66
N LEU A 500 94.91 36.81 62.59
CA LEU A 500 94.58 36.37 61.23
C LEU A 500 95.55 35.29 60.72
N GLN A 501 96.86 35.45 60.93
CA GLN A 501 97.85 34.41 60.63
C GLN A 501 97.59 33.14 61.47
N ILE A 502 97.19 33.23 62.74
CA ILE A 502 96.84 32.07 63.58
C ILE A 502 95.54 31.43 63.09
N VAL A 503 94.55 32.20 62.63
CA VAL A 503 93.34 31.65 61.98
C VAL A 503 93.71 30.92 60.69
N ASP A 504 94.53 31.51 59.83
CA ASP A 504 94.96 30.88 58.58
C ASP A 504 95.96 29.74 58.79
N HIS A 505 96.78 29.76 59.84
CA HIS A 505 97.60 28.62 60.24
C HIS A 505 96.77 27.52 60.90
N LYS A 506 95.68 27.84 61.63
CA LYS A 506 94.70 26.85 62.11
C LYS A 506 93.91 26.24 60.96
N LYS A 507 93.45 27.04 59.98
CA LYS A 507 92.87 26.54 58.73
C LYS A 507 93.86 25.67 57.97
N LYS A 508 95.10 26.13 57.74
CA LYS A 508 96.15 25.33 57.08
C LYS A 508 96.52 24.08 57.86
N TYR A 509 96.48 24.09 59.19
CA TYR A 509 96.69 22.91 60.03
C TYR A 509 95.51 21.93 59.97
N GLN A 510 94.27 22.43 59.98
CA GLN A 510 93.06 21.62 59.78
C GLN A 510 93.02 21.05 58.36
N GLU A 511 93.30 21.84 57.33
CA GLU A 511 93.52 21.41 55.96
C GLU A 511 94.66 20.40 55.86
N MET A 512 95.79 20.58 56.57
CA MET A 512 96.91 19.65 56.51
C MET A 512 96.60 18.35 57.25
N MET A 513 95.84 18.39 58.34
CA MET A 513 95.30 17.20 59.02
C MET A 513 94.24 16.48 58.18
N ILE A 514 93.37 17.23 57.51
CA ILE A 514 92.43 16.71 56.52
C ILE A 514 93.22 16.07 55.38
N LYS A 515 94.18 16.78 54.76
CA LYS A 515 95.07 16.27 53.72
C LYS A 515 95.89 15.07 54.19
N LEU A 516 96.38 14.99 55.44
CA LEU A 516 97.10 13.82 55.93
C LEU A 516 96.17 12.62 56.12
N LYS A 517 94.98 12.84 56.70
CA LYS A 517 93.93 11.83 56.87
C LYS A 517 93.38 11.37 55.52
N ASP A 518 93.30 12.28 54.56
CA ASP A 518 92.87 12.04 53.19
C ASP A 518 93.98 11.46 52.32
N PHE A 519 95.27 11.68 52.61
CA PHE A 519 96.39 10.98 51.98
C PHE A 519 96.53 9.54 52.51
N ALA A 520 96.30 9.32 53.80
CA ALA A 520 96.19 7.97 54.36
C ALA A 520 95.02 7.22 53.71
N LYS A 521 93.82 7.84 53.66
CA LYS A 521 92.70 7.33 52.85
C LYS A 521 93.07 7.18 51.39
N LEU A 522 93.79 8.11 50.76
CA LEU A 522 94.10 8.09 49.33
C LEU A 522 95.10 6.97 48.99
N TYR A 523 95.99 6.60 49.91
CA TYR A 523 96.86 5.44 49.71
C TYR A 523 96.05 4.14 49.74
N ASP A 524 95.16 3.97 50.74
CA ASP A 524 94.24 2.83 50.79
C ASP A 524 93.20 2.87 49.67
N VAL A 525 92.74 4.05 49.25
CA VAL A 525 91.80 4.25 48.13
C VAL A 525 92.49 4.00 46.81
N ILE A 526 93.75 4.40 46.56
CA ILE A 526 94.48 4.04 45.33
C ILE A 526 94.79 2.54 45.29
N LYS A 527 95.16 1.93 46.43
CA LYS A 527 95.37 0.48 46.52
C LYS A 527 94.07 -0.29 46.26
N ASN A 528 92.96 0.16 46.86
CA ASN A 528 91.64 -0.40 46.60
C ASN A 528 91.13 -0.05 45.21
N GLU A 529 91.40 1.12 44.64
CA GLU A 529 90.98 1.58 43.30
C GLU A 529 91.80 0.94 42.20
N ARG A 530 93.03 0.49 42.42
CA ARG A 530 93.68 -0.41 41.46
C ARG A 530 92.86 -1.70 41.29
N ASN A 531 92.51 -2.36 42.40
CA ASN A 531 91.75 -3.62 42.36
C ASN A 531 90.28 -3.38 41.99
N LYS A 532 89.68 -2.29 42.47
CA LYS A 532 88.30 -1.87 42.22
C LYS A 532 88.14 -1.27 40.84
N CYS A 533 89.15 -0.68 40.18
CA CYS A 533 89.08 -0.32 38.77
C CYS A 533 89.24 -1.55 37.86
N VAL A 534 90.06 -2.54 38.21
CA VAL A 534 90.04 -3.84 37.50
C VAL A 534 88.66 -4.50 37.64
N ASN A 535 88.15 -4.61 38.88
CA ASN A 535 86.83 -5.19 39.14
C ASN A 535 85.68 -4.31 38.59
N LEU A 536 85.79 -2.98 38.55
CA LEU A 536 84.81 -2.09 37.93
C LEU A 536 84.89 -2.13 36.41
N ILE A 537 86.07 -2.30 35.79
CA ILE A 537 86.17 -2.51 34.35
C ILE A 537 85.49 -3.84 34.00
N GLN A 538 85.79 -4.93 34.72
CA GLN A 538 85.13 -6.23 34.50
C GLN A 538 83.62 -6.19 34.82
N THR A 539 83.22 -5.56 35.92
CA THR A 539 81.80 -5.39 36.29
C THR A 539 81.09 -4.42 35.34
N SER A 540 81.79 -3.45 34.74
CA SER A 540 81.22 -2.49 33.79
C SER A 540 81.20 -3.03 32.36
N THR A 541 82.10 -3.92 31.96
CA THR A 541 81.98 -4.65 30.68
C THR A 541 80.90 -5.72 30.79
N GLN A 542 80.81 -6.44 31.92
CA GLN A 542 79.68 -7.33 32.20
C GLN A 542 78.36 -6.55 32.24
N LYS A 543 78.25 -5.47 33.04
CA LYS A 543 77.03 -4.65 33.05
C LYS A 543 76.76 -3.97 31.72
N ALA A 544 77.76 -3.63 30.91
CA ALA A 544 77.53 -3.13 29.55
C ALA A 544 77.04 -4.24 28.60
N ALA A 545 77.42 -5.51 28.82
CA ALA A 545 76.85 -6.64 28.10
C ALA A 545 75.40 -6.90 28.55
N GLU A 546 75.14 -7.03 29.86
CA GLU A 546 73.80 -7.17 30.43
C GLU A 546 72.87 -6.00 30.04
N MET A 547 73.38 -4.77 29.98
CA MET A 547 72.61 -3.60 29.52
C MET A 547 72.43 -3.58 28.00
N LYS A 548 73.37 -4.10 27.20
CA LYS A 548 73.16 -4.32 25.76
C LYS A 548 72.12 -5.40 25.50
N GLU A 549 72.09 -6.46 26.31
CA GLU A 549 71.07 -7.50 26.24
C GLU A 549 69.70 -6.96 26.71
N LYS A 550 69.63 -6.18 27.79
CA LYS A 550 68.41 -5.45 28.17
C LYS A 550 67.96 -4.47 27.10
N ILE A 551 68.87 -3.76 26.43
CA ILE A 551 68.55 -2.88 25.30
C ILE A 551 68.01 -3.71 24.12
N LYS A 552 68.57 -4.88 23.80
CA LYS A 552 68.01 -5.79 22.79
C LYS A 552 66.63 -6.32 23.17
N ILE A 553 66.43 -6.72 24.43
CA ILE A 553 65.13 -7.18 24.94
C ILE A 553 64.10 -6.04 24.82
N LEU A 554 64.44 -4.82 25.26
CA LEU A 554 63.59 -3.64 25.14
C LEU A 554 63.37 -3.21 23.67
N GLN A 555 64.33 -3.43 22.77
CA GLN A 555 64.17 -3.20 21.33
C GLN A 555 63.18 -4.21 20.73
N ASN A 556 63.32 -5.49 21.06
CA ASN A 556 62.38 -6.54 20.66
C ASN A 556 60.98 -6.28 21.26
N GLU A 557 60.89 -5.83 22.51
CA GLU A 557 59.63 -5.47 23.18
C GLU A 557 58.98 -4.24 22.52
N ILE A 558 59.77 -3.21 22.16
CA ILE A 558 59.31 -2.08 21.35
C ILE A 558 58.83 -2.54 19.96
N GLU A 559 59.46 -3.54 19.35
CA GLU A 559 59.06 -4.08 18.04
C GLU A 559 57.79 -4.95 18.12
N ILE A 560 57.64 -5.75 19.19
CA ILE A 560 56.40 -6.46 19.53
C ILE A 560 55.27 -5.45 19.78
N LEU A 561 55.51 -4.41 20.59
CA LEU A 561 54.52 -3.36 20.84
C LEU A 561 54.18 -2.56 19.57
N ARG A 562 55.13 -2.30 18.67
CA ARG A 562 54.87 -1.66 17.36
C ARG A 562 54.03 -2.54 16.44
N THR A 563 54.32 -3.84 16.39
CA THR A 563 53.53 -4.79 15.57
C THR A 563 52.14 -5.03 16.16
N GLU A 564 52.00 -5.04 17.50
CA GLU A 564 50.69 -5.06 18.16
C GLU A 564 49.91 -3.75 17.92
N VAL A 565 50.52 -2.57 18.06
CA VAL A 565 49.88 -1.29 17.73
C VAL A 565 49.44 -1.28 16.26
N SER A 566 50.28 -1.68 15.31
CA SER A 566 49.89 -1.78 13.90
C SER A 566 48.74 -2.77 13.66
N LYS A 567 48.70 -3.89 14.40
CA LYS A 567 47.57 -4.82 14.40
C LYS A 567 46.30 -4.18 14.97
N LYS A 568 46.40 -3.41 16.06
CA LYS A 568 45.28 -2.69 16.68
C LYS A 568 44.76 -1.56 15.79
N ASP A 569 45.62 -0.85 15.07
CA ASP A 569 45.22 0.14 14.07
C ASP A 569 44.47 -0.51 12.89
N LYS A 570 44.95 -1.67 12.40
CA LYS A 570 44.24 -2.46 11.36
C LYS A 570 42.89 -2.99 11.86
N GLU A 571 42.81 -3.48 13.10
CA GLU A 571 41.56 -3.87 13.75
C GLU A 571 40.59 -2.68 13.89
N LEU A 572 41.10 -1.51 14.31
CA LEU A 572 40.34 -0.26 14.45
C LEU A 572 39.84 0.27 13.10
N GLN A 573 40.67 0.25 12.05
CA GLN A 573 40.28 0.63 10.70
C GLN A 573 39.19 -0.30 10.16
N LYS A 574 39.31 -1.62 10.37
CA LYS A 574 38.27 -2.61 10.02
C LYS A 574 36.97 -2.38 10.79
N ARG A 575 37.03 -1.96 12.07
CA ARG A 575 35.86 -1.55 12.87
C ARG A 575 35.24 -0.25 12.35
N ARG A 576 36.04 0.77 12.01
CA ARG A 576 35.57 2.04 11.42
C ARG A 576 34.85 1.83 10.09
N LEU A 577 35.40 1.01 9.19
CA LEU A 577 34.77 0.67 7.92
C LEU A 577 33.44 -0.08 8.12
N LYS A 578 33.39 -1.07 9.03
CA LYS A 578 32.12 -1.74 9.39
C LYS A 578 31.08 -0.77 9.96
N HIS A 579 31.50 0.19 10.80
CA HIS A 579 30.59 1.18 11.35
C HIS A 579 30.06 2.16 10.28
N MET A 580 30.92 2.62 9.36
CA MET A 580 30.51 3.45 8.22
C MET A 580 29.51 2.73 7.31
N HIS A 581 29.78 1.47 6.98
CA HIS A 581 28.84 0.64 6.20
C HIS A 581 27.50 0.45 6.95
N SER A 582 27.54 0.25 8.28
CA SER A 582 26.33 0.15 9.11
C SER A 582 25.52 1.46 9.12
N ILE A 583 26.17 2.62 9.07
CA ILE A 583 25.52 3.93 8.94
C ILE A 583 24.84 4.05 7.58
N VAL A 584 25.54 3.73 6.49
CA VAL A 584 24.99 3.77 5.11
C VAL A 584 23.79 2.82 4.98
N MET A 585 23.89 1.59 5.49
CA MET A 585 22.77 0.64 5.49
C MET A 585 21.58 1.13 6.33
N ARG A 586 21.83 1.69 7.52
CA ARG A 586 20.77 2.29 8.37
C ARG A 586 20.04 3.42 7.65
N ASP A 587 20.77 4.30 6.97
CA ASP A 587 20.17 5.48 6.34
C ASP A 587 19.51 5.14 5.00
N GLY A 588 20.02 4.14 4.27
CA GLY A 588 19.29 3.50 3.17
C GLY A 588 17.96 2.87 3.61
N LEU A 589 17.97 2.09 4.70
CA LEU A 589 16.75 1.51 5.27
C LEU A 589 15.77 2.58 5.77
N ARG A 590 16.26 3.68 6.36
CA ARG A 590 15.42 4.82 6.76
C ARG A 590 14.77 5.52 5.57
N ASN A 591 15.52 5.72 4.49
CA ASN A 591 14.97 6.29 3.26
C ASN A 591 13.91 5.37 2.64
N GLU A 592 14.13 4.05 2.66
CA GLU A 592 13.13 3.11 2.16
C GLU A 592 11.87 3.08 3.04
N VAL A 593 12.00 3.03 4.37
CA VAL A 593 10.86 3.19 5.30
C VAL A 593 10.12 4.51 5.07
N ALA A 594 10.83 5.61 4.76
CA ALA A 594 10.20 6.89 4.42
C ALA A 594 9.39 6.82 3.11
N LYS A 595 9.90 6.17 2.05
CA LYS A 595 9.14 5.93 0.81
C LYS A 595 7.90 5.07 1.06
N GLN A 596 8.05 3.94 1.76
CA GLN A 596 6.94 3.04 2.04
C GLN A 596 5.86 3.71 2.90
N ASN A 597 6.23 4.57 3.85
CA ASN A 597 5.29 5.40 4.59
C ASN A 597 4.57 6.44 3.71
N ALA A 598 5.24 7.02 2.71
CA ALA A 598 4.61 7.94 1.76
C ALA A 598 3.60 7.22 0.85
N ILE A 599 3.96 6.07 0.29
CA ILE A 599 3.08 5.22 -0.52
C ILE A 599 1.88 4.76 0.32
N TYR A 600 2.09 4.36 1.58
CA TYR A 600 1.01 4.00 2.50
C TYR A 600 0.08 5.18 2.81
N ALA A 601 0.62 6.40 2.98
CA ALA A 601 -0.18 7.60 3.20
C ALA A 601 -1.04 7.96 1.97
N GLU A 602 -0.48 7.84 0.76
CA GLU A 602 -1.21 8.03 -0.49
C GLU A 602 -2.31 6.97 -0.67
N MET A 603 -1.99 5.69 -0.50
CA MET A 603 -2.96 4.58 -0.56
C MET A 603 -4.07 4.71 0.51
N LYS A 604 -3.73 5.22 1.70
CA LYS A 604 -4.74 5.53 2.72
C LYS A 604 -5.64 6.69 2.31
N SER A 605 -5.10 7.69 1.62
CA SER A 605 -5.89 8.81 1.07
C SER A 605 -6.85 8.35 -0.04
N THR A 606 -6.39 7.49 -0.97
CA THR A 606 -7.26 6.94 -2.02
C THR A 606 -8.35 6.03 -1.45
N VAL A 607 -8.05 5.21 -0.43
CA VAL A 607 -9.05 4.42 0.30
C VAL A 607 -10.09 5.30 1.00
N GLU A 608 -9.69 6.41 1.64
CA GLU A 608 -10.65 7.30 2.30
C GLU A 608 -11.52 8.07 1.29
N GLN A 609 -10.95 8.46 0.15
CA GLN A 609 -11.71 9.04 -0.96
C GLN A 609 -12.70 8.03 -1.56
N GLN A 610 -12.28 6.78 -1.79
CA GLN A 610 -13.16 5.69 -2.24
C GLN A 610 -14.30 5.42 -1.26
N LYS A 611 -14.10 5.53 0.07
CA LYS A 611 -15.20 5.45 1.04
C LYS A 611 -16.20 6.59 0.89
N MET A 612 -15.75 7.81 0.62
CA MET A 612 -16.65 8.95 0.38
C MET A 612 -17.47 8.75 -0.90
N ASP A 613 -16.83 8.30 -1.98
CA ASP A 613 -17.51 7.99 -3.24
C ASP A 613 -18.47 6.80 -3.10
N LEU A 614 -18.11 5.74 -2.36
CA LEU A 614 -19.02 4.63 -2.01
C LEU A 614 -20.20 5.11 -1.16
N SER A 615 -19.98 6.00 -0.19
CA SER A 615 -21.06 6.58 0.63
C SER A 615 -22.04 7.39 -0.24
N LYS A 616 -21.51 8.19 -1.17
CA LYS A 616 -22.29 8.97 -2.14
C LYS A 616 -23.05 8.07 -3.13
N LEU A 617 -22.41 7.04 -3.67
CA LEU A 617 -23.04 6.03 -4.54
C LEU A 617 -24.15 5.28 -3.81
N ASN A 618 -23.94 4.90 -2.55
CA ASN A 618 -24.95 4.23 -1.73
C ASN A 618 -26.14 5.15 -1.43
N MET A 619 -25.91 6.44 -1.17
CA MET A 619 -26.98 7.43 -1.04
C MET A 619 -27.80 7.58 -2.33
N MET A 620 -27.15 7.56 -3.50
CA MET A 620 -27.83 7.61 -4.80
C MET A 620 -28.59 6.30 -5.11
N MET A 621 -28.05 5.12 -4.74
CA MET A 621 -28.80 3.86 -4.84
C MET A 621 -30.05 3.89 -3.95
N ASN A 622 -29.92 4.30 -2.69
CA ASN A 622 -31.06 4.42 -1.78
C ASN A 622 -32.15 5.35 -2.35
N GLN A 623 -31.77 6.50 -2.93
CA GLN A 623 -32.71 7.40 -3.60
C GLN A 623 -33.39 6.75 -4.82
N GLY A 624 -32.63 6.05 -5.67
CA GLY A 624 -33.18 5.32 -6.81
C GLY A 624 -34.09 4.15 -6.42
N GLU A 625 -33.80 3.45 -5.33
CA GLU A 625 -34.66 2.39 -4.78
C GLU A 625 -35.96 2.96 -4.20
N ASP A 626 -35.89 4.12 -3.56
CA ASP A 626 -37.04 4.86 -3.04
C ASP A 626 -37.95 5.34 -4.18
N GLU A 627 -37.37 5.89 -5.26
CA GLU A 627 -38.10 6.28 -6.48
C GLU A 627 -38.69 5.08 -7.22
N SER A 628 -37.94 3.99 -7.36
CA SER A 628 -38.39 2.73 -7.96
C SER A 628 -39.55 2.12 -7.18
N SER A 629 -39.53 2.23 -5.85
CA SER A 629 -40.61 1.76 -4.97
C SER A 629 -41.86 2.65 -5.07
N LYS A 630 -41.69 3.98 -5.05
CA LYS A 630 -42.79 4.95 -5.33
C LYS A 630 -43.36 4.80 -6.74
N LEU A 631 -42.58 4.30 -7.70
CA LEU A 631 -43.06 3.97 -9.05
C LEU A 631 -43.85 2.65 -9.07
N ARG A 632 -43.36 1.60 -8.40
CA ARG A 632 -44.09 0.32 -8.23
C ARG A 632 -45.43 0.51 -7.53
N GLU A 633 -45.49 1.35 -6.49
CA GLU A 633 -46.74 1.65 -5.79
C GLU A 633 -47.76 2.35 -6.70
N ARG A 634 -47.32 3.37 -7.46
CA ARG A 634 -48.15 4.03 -8.49
C ARG A 634 -48.68 3.04 -9.54
N TYR A 635 -47.82 2.13 -10.04
CA TYR A 635 -48.27 1.08 -10.96
C TYR A 635 -49.31 0.14 -10.32
N SER A 636 -49.14 -0.26 -9.06
CA SER A 636 -50.14 -1.09 -8.35
C SER A 636 -51.49 -0.37 -8.18
N VAL A 637 -51.48 0.94 -7.99
CA VAL A 637 -52.71 1.76 -7.92
C VAL A 637 -53.41 1.84 -9.29
N GLU A 638 -52.67 2.06 -10.38
CA GLU A 638 -53.27 2.06 -11.73
C GLU A 638 -53.70 0.65 -12.18
N GLU A 639 -53.00 -0.41 -11.78
CA GLU A 639 -53.43 -1.78 -12.03
C GLU A 639 -54.76 -2.09 -11.30
N LYS A 640 -54.89 -1.70 -10.03
CA LYS A 640 -56.15 -1.82 -9.29
C LYS A 640 -57.28 -1.07 -10.00
N LYS A 641 -57.08 0.19 -10.38
CA LYS A 641 -58.06 0.97 -11.17
C LYS A 641 -58.43 0.30 -12.51
N ARG A 642 -57.47 -0.28 -13.21
CA ARG A 642 -57.70 -1.05 -14.45
C ARG A 642 -58.57 -2.28 -14.17
N ASN A 643 -58.23 -3.04 -13.13
CA ASN A 643 -58.92 -4.26 -12.77
C ASN A 643 -60.35 -3.97 -12.27
N ASP A 644 -60.55 -2.92 -11.45
CA ASP A 644 -61.86 -2.41 -11.03
C ASP A 644 -62.72 -1.97 -12.24
N ARG A 645 -62.11 -1.29 -13.22
CA ARG A 645 -62.79 -0.90 -14.45
C ARG A 645 -63.12 -2.10 -15.34
N GLY A 646 -62.27 -3.13 -15.36
CA GLY A 646 -62.53 -4.41 -16.03
C GLY A 646 -63.70 -5.16 -15.40
N LEU A 647 -63.75 -5.27 -14.07
CA LEU A 647 -64.88 -5.84 -13.34
C LEU A 647 -66.20 -5.11 -13.65
N ARG A 648 -66.19 -3.77 -13.67
CA ARG A 648 -67.37 -2.98 -14.08
C ARG A 648 -67.76 -3.17 -15.55
N LEU A 649 -66.80 -3.47 -16.43
CA LEU A 649 -67.09 -3.78 -17.84
C LEU A 649 -67.79 -5.13 -17.95
N ILE A 650 -67.27 -6.17 -17.28
CA ILE A 650 -67.86 -7.51 -17.23
C ILE A 650 -69.28 -7.44 -16.66
N GLN A 651 -69.49 -6.71 -15.56
CA GLN A 651 -70.84 -6.48 -15.00
C GLN A 651 -71.79 -5.80 -15.99
N ARG A 652 -71.27 -4.89 -16.84
CA ARG A 652 -72.06 -4.23 -17.90
C ARG A 652 -72.39 -5.17 -19.05
N GLU A 653 -71.48 -6.08 -19.39
CA GLU A 653 -71.69 -7.12 -20.39
C GLU A 653 -72.68 -8.19 -19.89
N GLU A 654 -72.61 -8.57 -18.61
CA GLU A 654 -73.60 -9.41 -17.92
C GLU A 654 -74.99 -8.77 -17.91
N GLU A 655 -75.12 -7.48 -17.56
CA GLU A 655 -76.36 -6.71 -17.69
C GLU A 655 -76.91 -6.76 -19.13
N VAL A 656 -76.06 -6.54 -20.13
CA VAL A 656 -76.45 -6.58 -21.55
C VAL A 656 -76.91 -7.97 -22.00
N CYS A 657 -76.23 -9.04 -21.58
CA CYS A 657 -76.66 -10.42 -21.83
C CYS A 657 -78.02 -10.71 -21.20
N ILE A 658 -78.25 -10.28 -19.96
CA ILE A 658 -79.56 -10.41 -19.29
C ILE A 658 -80.66 -9.64 -20.05
N PHE A 659 -80.35 -8.46 -20.60
CA PHE A 659 -81.29 -7.72 -21.44
C PHE A 659 -81.58 -8.43 -22.77
N TYR A 660 -80.58 -9.02 -23.44
CA TYR A 660 -80.80 -9.83 -24.65
C TYR A 660 -81.68 -11.06 -24.37
N GLU A 661 -81.42 -11.80 -23.29
CA GLU A 661 -82.23 -12.94 -22.86
C GLU A 661 -83.69 -12.51 -22.61
N LYS A 662 -83.88 -11.39 -21.90
CA LYS A 662 -85.21 -10.81 -21.60
C LYS A 662 -85.95 -10.35 -22.85
N VAL A 663 -85.27 -9.71 -23.81
CA VAL A 663 -85.86 -9.32 -25.10
C VAL A 663 -86.25 -10.56 -25.93
N ASN A 664 -85.43 -11.61 -25.94
CA ASN A 664 -85.73 -12.85 -26.65
C ASN A 664 -86.95 -13.59 -26.04
N ILE A 665 -87.08 -13.57 -24.71
CA ILE A 665 -88.25 -14.08 -23.97
C ILE A 665 -89.51 -13.24 -24.29
N GLU A 666 -89.39 -11.91 -24.33
CA GLU A 666 -90.49 -11.00 -24.67
C GLU A 666 -90.92 -11.14 -26.14
N GLU A 667 -89.98 -11.27 -27.08
CA GLU A 667 -90.27 -11.62 -28.48
C GLU A 667 -91.01 -12.95 -28.58
N GLN A 668 -90.60 -13.99 -27.84
CA GLN A 668 -91.27 -15.28 -27.90
C GLN A 668 -92.68 -15.22 -27.28
N MET A 669 -92.90 -14.43 -26.23
CA MET A 669 -94.26 -14.14 -25.73
C MET A 669 -95.11 -13.39 -26.76
N ILE A 670 -94.55 -12.41 -27.49
CA ILE A 670 -95.25 -11.70 -28.55
C ILE A 670 -95.60 -12.65 -29.72
N ARG A 671 -94.69 -13.55 -30.12
CA ARG A 671 -94.94 -14.56 -31.16
C ARG A 671 -96.07 -15.51 -30.74
N ASN A 672 -96.05 -16.02 -29.50
CA ASN A 672 -97.11 -16.87 -28.97
C ASN A 672 -98.46 -16.12 -28.94
N GLY A 673 -98.48 -14.88 -28.41
CA GLY A 673 -99.69 -14.06 -28.36
C GLY A 673 -100.26 -13.70 -29.74
N ASN A 674 -99.40 -13.54 -30.76
CA ASN A 674 -99.85 -13.36 -32.15
C ASN A 674 -100.50 -14.63 -32.73
N VAL A 675 -100.01 -15.83 -32.38
CA VAL A 675 -100.64 -17.10 -32.77
C VAL A 675 -101.99 -17.29 -32.08
N ASP A 676 -102.07 -17.00 -30.77
CA ASP A 676 -103.33 -17.02 -30.02
C ASP A 676 -104.34 -16.01 -30.60
N LEU A 677 -103.89 -14.80 -30.96
CA LEU A 677 -104.74 -13.78 -31.59
C LEU A 677 -105.23 -14.22 -32.97
N GLN A 678 -104.39 -14.83 -33.80
CA GLN A 678 -104.81 -15.41 -35.08
C GLN A 678 -105.87 -16.50 -34.90
N ALA A 679 -105.69 -17.40 -33.91
CA ALA A 679 -106.70 -18.41 -33.58
C ALA A 679 -108.05 -17.78 -33.17
N ARG A 680 -108.04 -16.69 -32.38
CA ARG A 680 -109.27 -15.94 -32.04
C ARG A 680 -109.87 -15.20 -33.23
N GLU A 681 -109.06 -14.68 -34.15
CA GLU A 681 -109.57 -14.10 -35.40
C GLU A 681 -110.23 -15.14 -36.30
N GLU A 682 -109.72 -16.38 -36.32
CA GLU A 682 -110.34 -17.50 -37.03
C GLU A 682 -111.64 -17.96 -36.35
N GLU A 683 -111.69 -18.11 -35.02
CA GLU A 683 -112.93 -18.35 -34.29
C GLU A 683 -113.99 -17.28 -34.61
N ILE A 684 -113.62 -15.99 -34.59
CA ILE A 684 -114.50 -14.88 -34.95
C ILE A 684 -114.94 -14.99 -36.43
N ARG A 685 -114.09 -15.47 -37.33
CA ARG A 685 -114.43 -15.71 -38.74
C ARG A 685 -115.46 -16.85 -38.89
N PHE A 686 -115.27 -17.97 -38.18
CA PHE A 686 -116.23 -19.07 -38.14
C PHE A 686 -117.58 -18.63 -37.55
N ILE A 687 -117.59 -17.89 -36.44
CA ILE A 687 -118.81 -17.35 -35.83
C ILE A 687 -119.54 -16.40 -36.79
N LYS A 688 -118.81 -15.54 -37.51
CA LYS A 688 -119.38 -14.66 -38.55
C LYS A 688 -119.99 -15.45 -39.71
N MET A 689 -119.37 -16.56 -40.13
CA MET A 689 -119.95 -17.45 -41.16
C MET A 689 -121.22 -18.14 -40.66
N ALA A 690 -121.21 -18.70 -39.45
CA ALA A 690 -122.39 -19.32 -38.85
C ALA A 690 -123.56 -18.33 -38.69
N LEU A 691 -123.27 -17.10 -38.23
CA LEU A 691 -124.26 -16.02 -38.13
C LEU A 691 -124.86 -15.64 -39.48
N ASN A 692 -124.07 -15.66 -40.56
CA ASN A 692 -124.56 -15.39 -41.91
C ASN A 692 -125.42 -16.54 -42.46
N GLU A 693 -125.09 -17.80 -42.15
CA GLU A 693 -125.93 -18.94 -42.54
C GLU A 693 -127.26 -18.96 -41.77
N GLU A 694 -127.28 -18.58 -40.49
CA GLU A 694 -128.54 -18.38 -39.74
C GLU A 694 -129.38 -17.22 -40.28
N LYS A 695 -128.76 -16.09 -40.66
CA LYS A 695 -129.48 -15.00 -41.36
C LYS A 695 -130.07 -15.48 -42.69
N ARG A 696 -129.34 -16.29 -43.45
CA ARG A 696 -129.83 -16.90 -44.70
C ARG A 696 -131.01 -17.84 -44.46
N LYS A 697 -131.00 -18.64 -43.39
CA LYS A 697 -132.14 -19.46 -42.97
C LYS A 697 -133.34 -18.59 -42.60
N GLN A 698 -133.13 -17.50 -41.85
CA GLN A 698 -134.19 -16.53 -41.55
C GLN A 698 -134.78 -15.90 -42.82
N GLU A 699 -133.96 -15.45 -43.77
CA GLU A 699 -134.46 -14.95 -45.07
C GLU A 699 -135.29 -15.97 -45.85
N LEU A 700 -134.88 -17.25 -45.84
CA LEU A 700 -135.62 -18.33 -46.49
C LEU A 700 -136.99 -18.55 -45.82
N LEU A 701 -137.05 -18.56 -44.49
CA LEU A 701 -138.30 -18.66 -43.73
C LEU A 701 -139.21 -17.43 -43.97
N TRP A 702 -138.64 -16.22 -44.04
CA TRP A 702 -139.39 -15.01 -44.40
C TRP A 702 -139.95 -15.06 -45.83
N LYS A 703 -139.22 -15.66 -46.77
CA LYS A 703 -139.68 -15.91 -48.16
C LYS A 703 -140.76 -17.00 -48.25
N GLN A 704 -140.87 -17.89 -47.25
CA GLN A 704 -141.94 -18.90 -47.15
C GLN A 704 -143.20 -18.37 -46.43
N LEU A 705 -143.08 -17.29 -45.66
CA LEU A 705 -144.20 -16.71 -44.90
C LEU A 705 -145.43 -16.31 -45.74
N PRO A 706 -145.30 -15.77 -46.98
CA PRO A 706 -146.44 -15.49 -47.84
C PRO A 706 -147.21 -16.76 -48.24
N ASN A 707 -146.51 -17.84 -48.59
CA ASN A 707 -147.13 -19.12 -48.95
C ASN A 707 -147.86 -19.74 -47.74
N LYS A 708 -147.34 -19.55 -46.52
CA LYS A 708 -148.08 -19.91 -45.31
C LYS A 708 -149.37 -19.11 -45.19
N ARG A 709 -149.34 -17.79 -45.42
CA ARG A 709 -150.54 -16.94 -45.33
C ARG A 709 -151.61 -17.28 -46.37
N SER A 710 -151.22 -17.55 -47.62
CA SER A 710 -152.19 -18.00 -48.64
C SER A 710 -152.82 -19.34 -48.28
N LEU A 711 -152.05 -20.28 -47.70
CA LEU A 711 -152.59 -21.54 -47.18
C LEU A 711 -153.49 -21.33 -45.95
N GLU A 712 -153.24 -20.33 -45.11
CA GLU A 712 -154.14 -19.96 -44.01
C GLU A 712 -155.45 -19.30 -44.53
N GLU A 713 -155.40 -18.51 -45.60
CA GLU A 713 -156.58 -17.93 -46.28
C GLU A 713 -157.41 -19.00 -47.04
N GLU A 714 -156.74 -19.95 -47.70
CA GLU A 714 -157.36 -21.15 -48.28
C GLU A 714 -158.00 -22.02 -47.21
N LEU A 715 -157.35 -22.21 -46.05
CA LEU A 715 -157.90 -22.98 -44.93
C LEU A 715 -159.11 -22.30 -44.30
N VAL A 716 -159.11 -20.97 -44.15
CA VAL A 716 -160.29 -20.22 -43.66
C VAL A 716 -161.46 -20.30 -44.64
N THR A 717 -161.21 -20.18 -45.95
CA THR A 717 -162.29 -20.32 -46.96
C THR A 717 -162.83 -21.74 -47.05
N LEU A 718 -161.98 -22.76 -46.91
CA LEU A 718 -162.39 -24.16 -46.76
C LEU A 718 -163.15 -24.41 -45.45
N GLN A 719 -162.80 -23.76 -44.34
CA GLN A 719 -163.57 -23.85 -43.08
C GLN A 719 -164.96 -23.21 -43.20
N ILE A 720 -165.11 -22.10 -43.92
CA ILE A 720 -166.42 -21.50 -44.19
C ILE A 720 -167.29 -22.42 -45.06
N GLN A 721 -166.70 -23.04 -46.08
CA GLN A 721 -167.39 -24.05 -46.90
C GLN A 721 -167.73 -25.31 -46.09
N LEU A 722 -166.83 -25.75 -45.20
CA LEU A 722 -167.06 -26.87 -44.29
C LEU A 722 -168.22 -26.57 -43.34
N GLN A 723 -168.30 -25.38 -42.75
CA GLN A 723 -169.41 -24.97 -41.88
C GLN A 723 -170.74 -24.99 -42.64
N GLN A 724 -170.79 -24.44 -43.86
CA GLN A 724 -172.00 -24.50 -44.71
C GLN A 724 -172.40 -25.93 -45.08
N CYS A 725 -171.44 -26.84 -45.22
CA CYS A 725 -171.70 -28.27 -45.38
C CYS A 725 -172.13 -28.94 -44.06
N GLN A 726 -171.60 -28.52 -42.90
CA GLN A 726 -171.92 -29.05 -41.57
C GLN A 726 -173.33 -28.63 -41.11
N ASP A 727 -173.75 -27.39 -41.35
CA ASP A 727 -175.12 -26.95 -41.07
C ASP A 727 -176.13 -27.76 -41.90
N ARG A 728 -175.76 -28.09 -43.15
CA ARG A 728 -176.53 -28.97 -44.05
C ARG A 728 -176.42 -30.45 -43.69
N MET A 729 -175.36 -30.84 -42.99
CA MET A 729 -175.15 -32.18 -42.45
C MET A 729 -176.00 -32.39 -41.20
N LEU A 730 -176.11 -31.41 -40.30
CA LEU A 730 -176.95 -31.46 -39.09
C LEU A 730 -178.44 -31.68 -39.40
N GLU A 731 -178.96 -31.10 -40.49
CA GLU A 731 -180.32 -31.35 -41.01
C GLU A 731 -180.52 -32.82 -41.46
N LEU A 732 -179.45 -33.50 -41.87
CA LEU A 732 -179.43 -34.90 -42.31
C LEU A 732 -179.01 -35.89 -41.19
N GLU A 733 -178.17 -35.47 -40.24
CA GLU A 733 -177.80 -36.27 -39.06
C GLU A 733 -179.03 -36.53 -38.18
N LYS A 734 -179.97 -35.58 -38.14
CA LYS A 734 -181.29 -35.75 -37.54
C LYS A 734 -182.20 -36.77 -38.26
N GLN A 735 -181.75 -37.30 -39.40
CA GLN A 735 -182.35 -38.43 -40.14
C GLN A 735 -181.44 -39.68 -40.09
N LEU A 736 -180.33 -39.63 -39.34
CA LEU A 736 -179.27 -40.65 -39.29
C LEU A 736 -179.11 -41.30 -37.89
N GLU A 737 -179.84 -40.83 -36.88
CA GLU A 737 -179.82 -41.37 -35.50
C GLU A 737 -180.65 -42.68 -35.36
N ASP A 738 -180.40 -43.68 -36.22
CA ASP A 738 -180.94 -45.06 -36.07
C ASP A 738 -179.79 -46.06 -35.83
N PRO A 739 -179.65 -46.66 -34.63
CA PRO A 739 -178.38 -47.20 -34.15
C PRO A 739 -178.14 -48.70 -34.48
N TYR A 740 -178.20 -49.09 -35.75
CA TYR A 740 -178.01 -50.49 -36.19
C TYR A 740 -177.09 -50.69 -37.43
N ASP A 741 -175.90 -50.07 -37.44
CA ASP A 741 -174.85 -50.33 -38.45
C ASP A 741 -173.47 -50.60 -37.79
N GLU A 742 -172.91 -51.79 -38.05
CA GLU A 742 -171.62 -52.26 -37.48
C GLU A 742 -170.38 -51.73 -38.23
N SER A 743 -170.53 -50.96 -39.31
CA SER A 743 -169.47 -50.76 -40.33
C SER A 743 -168.33 -49.76 -40.00
N ARG A 744 -168.33 -49.06 -38.85
CA ARG A 744 -167.56 -47.81 -38.68
C ARG A 744 -166.41 -47.85 -37.64
N VAL A 745 -165.26 -48.42 -38.05
CA VAL A 745 -163.97 -48.57 -37.29
C VAL A 745 -162.85 -47.60 -37.83
N ARG A 746 -161.57 -47.50 -37.38
CA ARG A 746 -160.59 -48.38 -36.68
C ARG A 746 -159.43 -47.57 -35.99
N TYR A 747 -158.69 -48.19 -35.05
CA TYR A 747 -157.38 -47.75 -34.49
C TYR A 747 -156.13 -48.02 -35.41
N LEU A 748 -154.96 -47.40 -35.09
CA LEU A 748 -153.60 -47.64 -35.65
C LEU A 748 -152.45 -47.55 -34.59
N GLU A 749 -151.20 -47.95 -34.90
CA GLU A 749 -150.17 -48.46 -33.94
C GLU A 749 -148.68 -48.00 -34.13
N GLY A 750 -147.76 -48.38 -33.20
CA GLY A 750 -146.26 -48.28 -33.26
C GLY A 750 -145.53 -49.07 -32.13
N LYS A 751 -144.20 -49.34 -32.18
CA LYS A 751 -143.42 -50.20 -31.22
C LYS A 751 -141.89 -49.91 -31.07
N ASP A 752 -141.29 -50.39 -29.96
CA ASP A 752 -139.86 -50.26 -29.54
C ASP A 752 -139.12 -51.62 -29.28
N LEU A 753 -137.82 -51.58 -28.90
CA LEU A 753 -136.89 -52.72 -28.71
C LEU A 753 -136.56 -53.09 -27.22
N PRO A 754 -136.08 -54.33 -26.92
CA PRO A 754 -136.07 -54.89 -25.56
C PRO A 754 -134.68 -55.00 -24.85
N PRO A 755 -134.63 -55.20 -23.51
CA PRO A 755 -133.43 -54.91 -22.70
C PRO A 755 -132.24 -55.87 -22.77
N ALA A 756 -132.43 -57.15 -23.11
CA ALA A 756 -131.38 -58.17 -22.95
C ALA A 756 -130.07 -57.80 -23.67
N LYS A 757 -130.17 -57.23 -24.88
CA LYS A 757 -129.03 -56.79 -25.71
C LYS A 757 -128.23 -55.61 -25.13
N LEU A 758 -128.71 -54.98 -24.06
CA LEU A 758 -127.94 -53.98 -23.31
C LEU A 758 -127.00 -54.64 -22.29
N GLN A 759 -127.40 -55.79 -21.73
CA GLN A 759 -126.67 -56.47 -20.65
C GLN A 759 -125.38 -57.11 -21.18
N ASP A 760 -125.47 -57.87 -22.28
CA ASP A 760 -124.33 -58.47 -23.00
C ASP A 760 -123.23 -57.46 -23.33
N LYS A 761 -123.59 -56.16 -23.46
CA LYS A 761 -122.70 -55.08 -23.85
C LYS A 761 -121.87 -54.49 -22.70
N ILE A 762 -122.25 -54.80 -21.45
CA ILE A 762 -121.60 -54.29 -20.24
C ILE A 762 -120.51 -55.27 -19.78
N GLU A 763 -120.82 -56.57 -19.70
CA GLU A 763 -119.87 -57.62 -19.28
C GLU A 763 -118.62 -57.66 -20.19
N ASP A 764 -118.83 -57.46 -21.51
CA ASP A 764 -117.81 -57.37 -22.57
C ASP A 764 -116.83 -56.17 -22.40
N LEU A 765 -117.20 -55.17 -21.58
CA LEU A 765 -116.37 -54.01 -21.24
C LEU A 765 -115.65 -54.20 -19.88
N GLU A 766 -116.30 -54.83 -18.90
CA GLU A 766 -115.73 -55.09 -17.57
C GLU A 766 -114.56 -56.08 -17.63
N ALA A 767 -114.70 -57.17 -18.39
CA ALA A 767 -113.60 -58.12 -18.63
C ALA A 767 -112.37 -57.46 -19.26
N ARG A 768 -112.59 -56.42 -20.07
CA ARG A 768 -111.56 -55.68 -20.80
C ARG A 768 -110.85 -54.62 -19.96
N LEU A 769 -111.41 -54.26 -18.81
CA LEU A 769 -110.78 -53.39 -17.82
C LEU A 769 -109.76 -54.19 -17.00
N ALA A 770 -110.13 -55.38 -16.50
CA ALA A 770 -109.29 -56.23 -15.66
C ALA A 770 -107.95 -56.61 -16.36
N GLU A 771 -107.99 -56.97 -17.65
CA GLU A 771 -106.80 -57.26 -18.48
C GLU A 771 -105.81 -56.08 -18.56
N LYS A 772 -106.26 -54.84 -18.29
CA LYS A 772 -105.39 -53.64 -18.28
C LYS A 772 -104.86 -53.29 -16.90
N GLU A 773 -105.53 -53.70 -15.83
CA GLU A 773 -105.03 -53.54 -14.46
C GLU A 773 -103.92 -54.56 -14.14
N GLU A 774 -104.05 -55.80 -14.59
CA GLU A 774 -103.02 -56.85 -14.45
C GLU A 774 -101.71 -56.45 -15.15
N HIS A 775 -101.78 -56.01 -16.41
CA HIS A 775 -100.62 -55.50 -17.16
C HIS A 775 -100.00 -54.22 -16.59
N LEU A 776 -100.69 -53.47 -15.72
CA LEU A 776 -100.11 -52.33 -15.03
C LEU A 776 -99.22 -52.81 -13.87
N LEU A 777 -99.75 -53.74 -13.05
CA LEU A 777 -99.05 -54.35 -11.92
C LEU A 777 -97.77 -55.08 -12.33
N GLU A 778 -97.77 -55.78 -13.48
CA GLU A 778 -96.55 -56.37 -14.05
C GLU A 778 -95.45 -55.32 -14.29
N LYS A 779 -95.82 -54.15 -14.81
CA LYS A 779 -94.85 -53.09 -15.16
C LYS A 779 -94.31 -52.36 -13.94
N ASP A 780 -95.14 -52.13 -12.93
CA ASP A 780 -94.69 -51.55 -11.66
C ASP A 780 -93.69 -52.47 -10.94
N LEU A 781 -93.93 -53.79 -10.98
CA LEU A 781 -92.98 -54.78 -10.41
C LEU A 781 -91.64 -54.77 -11.15
N ILE A 782 -91.65 -54.70 -12.48
CA ILE A 782 -90.44 -54.56 -13.31
C ILE A 782 -89.73 -53.23 -13.00
N PHE A 783 -90.45 -52.13 -12.89
CA PHE A 783 -89.90 -50.80 -12.57
C PHE A 783 -89.20 -50.79 -11.20
N GLU A 784 -89.80 -51.40 -10.17
CA GLU A 784 -89.17 -51.50 -8.85
C GLU A 784 -87.89 -52.35 -8.90
N GLN A 785 -87.89 -53.45 -9.67
CA GLN A 785 -86.73 -54.31 -9.82
C GLN A 785 -85.59 -53.62 -10.60
N VAL A 786 -85.92 -52.79 -11.60
CA VAL A 786 -84.95 -51.96 -12.34
C VAL A 786 -84.34 -50.90 -11.41
N ASN A 787 -85.14 -50.18 -10.61
CA ASN A 787 -84.62 -49.17 -9.68
C ASN A 787 -83.66 -49.80 -8.65
N ARG A 788 -84.00 -50.96 -8.07
CA ARG A 788 -83.13 -51.73 -7.17
C ARG A 788 -81.84 -52.28 -7.82
N LEU A 789 -81.71 -52.23 -9.15
CA LEU A 789 -80.48 -52.47 -9.89
C LEU A 789 -79.72 -51.17 -10.18
N VAL A 790 -80.41 -50.11 -10.60
CA VAL A 790 -79.84 -48.77 -10.84
C VAL A 790 -79.16 -48.24 -9.58
N ASP A 791 -79.81 -48.26 -8.41
CA ASP A 791 -79.21 -47.79 -7.16
C ASP A 791 -78.00 -48.61 -6.73
N ARG A 792 -78.01 -49.92 -7.02
CA ARG A 792 -76.89 -50.82 -6.72
C ARG A 792 -75.68 -50.54 -7.61
N VAL A 793 -75.90 -50.20 -8.88
CA VAL A 793 -74.86 -49.73 -9.81
C VAL A 793 -74.37 -48.35 -9.40
N LYS A 794 -75.28 -47.43 -9.03
CA LYS A 794 -74.98 -46.06 -8.63
C LYS A 794 -74.12 -46.01 -7.37
N ASN A 795 -74.49 -46.73 -6.32
CA ASN A 795 -73.70 -46.83 -5.08
C ASN A 795 -72.31 -47.45 -5.33
N LYS A 796 -72.22 -48.44 -6.23
CA LYS A 796 -70.94 -49.06 -6.61
C LYS A 796 -70.06 -48.13 -7.45
N ALA A 797 -70.67 -47.31 -8.31
CA ALA A 797 -69.97 -46.26 -9.04
C ALA A 797 -69.54 -45.11 -8.13
N GLU A 798 -70.31 -44.79 -7.08
CA GLU A 798 -69.98 -43.73 -6.11
C GLU A 798 -68.85 -44.12 -5.17
N GLY A 799 -68.81 -45.35 -4.64
CA GLY A 799 -67.63 -45.85 -3.92
C GLY A 799 -66.37 -45.84 -4.80
N GLY A 800 -66.51 -46.25 -6.07
CA GLY A 800 -65.40 -46.23 -7.04
C GLY A 800 -64.89 -44.83 -7.44
N LYS A 801 -65.63 -43.74 -7.20
CA LYS A 801 -65.17 -42.37 -7.50
C LYS A 801 -63.99 -41.94 -6.62
N GLU A 802 -63.95 -42.37 -5.36
CA GLU A 802 -62.89 -41.96 -4.44
C GLU A 802 -61.57 -42.70 -4.74
N ASP A 803 -61.62 -44.02 -4.94
CA ASP A 803 -60.48 -44.83 -5.40
C ASP A 803 -59.93 -44.33 -6.75
N THR A 804 -60.79 -44.05 -7.72
CA THR A 804 -60.34 -43.57 -9.04
C THR A 804 -59.83 -42.13 -9.00
N LEU A 805 -60.35 -41.27 -8.11
CA LEU A 805 -59.81 -39.93 -7.87
C LEU A 805 -58.44 -39.99 -7.19
N GLU A 806 -58.25 -40.89 -6.22
CA GLU A 806 -56.96 -41.06 -5.55
C GLU A 806 -55.91 -41.68 -6.50
N LEU A 807 -56.31 -42.66 -7.32
CA LEU A 807 -55.47 -43.20 -8.39
C LEU A 807 -55.12 -42.12 -9.43
N ALA A 808 -56.06 -41.28 -9.85
CA ALA A 808 -55.80 -40.18 -10.77
C ALA A 808 -54.84 -39.13 -10.17
N LYS A 809 -54.94 -38.83 -8.87
CA LYS A 809 -53.97 -37.98 -8.15
C LYS A 809 -52.59 -38.63 -8.13
N LYS A 810 -52.47 -39.91 -7.75
CA LYS A 810 -51.20 -40.66 -7.74
C LYS A 810 -50.56 -40.75 -9.12
N VAL A 811 -51.35 -40.98 -10.18
CA VAL A 811 -50.87 -40.99 -11.57
C VAL A 811 -50.41 -39.60 -12.01
N ASN A 812 -51.13 -38.53 -11.68
CA ASN A 812 -50.71 -37.16 -11.98
C ASN A 812 -49.44 -36.76 -11.23
N GLU A 813 -49.28 -37.16 -9.96
CA GLU A 813 -48.03 -36.97 -9.21
C GLU A 813 -46.86 -37.72 -9.85
N LEU A 814 -47.05 -38.98 -10.21
CA LEU A 814 -46.01 -39.77 -10.89
C LEU A 814 -45.66 -39.15 -12.25
N GLN A 815 -46.65 -38.68 -13.02
CA GLN A 815 -46.41 -38.01 -14.29
C GLN A 815 -45.73 -36.64 -14.10
N ALA A 816 -46.01 -35.92 -13.01
CA ALA A 816 -45.31 -34.68 -12.65
C ALA A 816 -43.85 -34.97 -12.24
N LYS A 817 -43.62 -35.97 -11.39
CA LYS A 817 -42.28 -36.46 -10.99
C LYS A 817 -41.47 -36.91 -12.22
N ILE A 818 -42.08 -37.62 -13.18
CA ILE A 818 -41.46 -37.99 -14.47
C ILE A 818 -41.15 -36.72 -15.29
N LYS A 819 -42.08 -35.77 -15.45
CA LYS A 819 -41.82 -34.50 -16.14
C LYS A 819 -40.78 -33.61 -15.45
N GLU A 820 -40.51 -33.83 -14.17
CA GLU A 820 -39.43 -33.17 -13.42
C GLU A 820 -38.08 -33.88 -13.61
N THR A 821 -38.03 -35.21 -13.49
CA THR A 821 -36.80 -35.98 -13.74
C THR A 821 -36.38 -35.92 -15.21
N THR A 822 -37.32 -35.95 -16.17
CA THR A 822 -37.02 -35.71 -17.59
C THR A 822 -36.46 -34.30 -17.82
N ARG A 823 -36.97 -33.26 -17.12
CA ARG A 823 -36.38 -31.91 -17.22
C ARG A 823 -34.99 -31.81 -16.59
N LYS A 824 -34.76 -32.46 -15.44
CA LYS A 824 -33.42 -32.57 -14.82
C LYS A 824 -32.45 -33.35 -15.71
N MET A 825 -32.91 -34.41 -16.36
CA MET A 825 -32.14 -35.20 -17.32
C MET A 825 -31.84 -34.39 -18.61
N MET A 826 -32.80 -33.63 -19.14
CA MET A 826 -32.56 -32.72 -20.27
C MET A 826 -31.60 -31.58 -19.91
N ALA A 827 -31.69 -31.03 -18.69
CA ALA A 827 -30.71 -30.06 -18.19
C ALA A 827 -29.31 -30.66 -18.10
N LEU A 828 -29.15 -31.83 -17.46
CA LEU A 828 -27.87 -32.55 -17.39
C LEU A 828 -27.32 -32.92 -18.78
N VAL A 829 -28.16 -33.34 -19.73
CA VAL A 829 -27.74 -33.61 -21.11
C VAL A 829 -27.33 -32.32 -21.85
N SER A 830 -27.99 -31.19 -21.57
CA SER A 830 -27.60 -29.88 -22.12
C SER A 830 -26.29 -29.37 -21.52
N GLU A 831 -26.11 -29.51 -20.20
CA GLU A 831 -24.87 -29.20 -19.49
C GLU A 831 -23.71 -30.10 -19.97
N LEU A 832 -23.95 -31.41 -20.14
CA LEU A 832 -22.96 -32.34 -20.68
C LEU A 832 -22.59 -31.99 -22.13
N SER A 833 -23.59 -31.65 -22.97
CA SER A 833 -23.37 -31.23 -24.35
C SER A 833 -22.61 -29.89 -24.45
N MET A 834 -22.95 -28.92 -23.59
CA MET A 834 -22.22 -27.65 -23.47
C MET A 834 -20.79 -27.88 -22.97
N ASN A 835 -20.58 -28.77 -22.01
CA ASN A 835 -19.24 -29.12 -21.50
C ASN A 835 -18.41 -29.89 -22.53
N GLN A 836 -19.03 -30.76 -23.34
CA GLN A 836 -18.38 -31.40 -24.49
C GLN A 836 -18.01 -30.38 -25.57
N ALA A 837 -18.89 -29.43 -25.89
CA ALA A 837 -18.60 -28.35 -26.84
C ALA A 837 -17.47 -27.43 -26.32
N ASN A 838 -17.47 -27.10 -25.02
CA ASN A 838 -16.41 -26.35 -24.37
C ASN A 838 -15.08 -27.12 -24.36
N ALA A 839 -15.09 -28.43 -24.09
CA ALA A 839 -13.90 -29.27 -24.13
C ALA A 839 -13.32 -29.39 -25.55
N LEU A 840 -14.17 -29.57 -26.57
CA LEU A 840 -13.75 -29.56 -27.98
C LEU A 840 -13.19 -28.21 -28.40
N LYS A 841 -13.81 -27.10 -27.98
CA LYS A 841 -13.31 -25.75 -28.25
C LYS A 841 -11.98 -25.48 -27.53
N LEU A 842 -11.83 -25.92 -26.28
CA LEU A 842 -10.56 -25.83 -25.56
C LEU A 842 -9.47 -26.68 -26.23
N GLN A 843 -9.80 -27.90 -26.69
CA GLN A 843 -8.87 -28.75 -27.44
C GLN A 843 -8.48 -28.14 -28.80
N GLN A 844 -9.39 -27.45 -29.48
CA GLN A 844 -9.09 -26.69 -30.69
C GLN A 844 -8.17 -25.51 -30.38
N ASN A 845 -8.51 -24.68 -29.37
CA ASN A 845 -7.65 -23.57 -28.93
C ASN A 845 -6.25 -24.05 -28.53
N LEU A 846 -6.14 -25.23 -27.89
CA LEU A 846 -4.86 -25.83 -27.49
C LEU A 846 -4.03 -26.17 -28.74
N LYS A 847 -4.62 -26.84 -29.74
CA LYS A 847 -3.96 -27.14 -31.02
C LYS A 847 -3.58 -25.90 -31.83
N GLU A 848 -4.43 -24.87 -31.82
CA GLU A 848 -4.11 -23.58 -32.45
C GLU A 848 -2.92 -22.92 -31.75
N LYS A 849 -2.83 -23.00 -30.42
CA LYS A 849 -1.68 -22.47 -29.66
C LYS A 849 -0.43 -23.35 -29.74
N GLU A 850 -0.55 -24.67 -29.88
CA GLU A 850 0.56 -25.56 -30.21
C GLU A 850 1.13 -25.21 -31.60
N ALA A 851 0.28 -25.00 -32.61
CA ALA A 851 0.70 -24.61 -33.95
C ALA A 851 1.29 -23.18 -34.01
N ASP A 852 0.78 -22.24 -33.21
CA ASP A 852 1.40 -20.91 -33.03
C ASP A 852 2.79 -21.05 -32.38
N LEU A 853 2.92 -21.91 -31.36
CA LEU A 853 4.17 -22.15 -30.64
C LEU A 853 5.22 -22.82 -31.55
N GLU A 854 4.83 -23.82 -32.34
CA GLU A 854 5.69 -24.43 -33.37
C GLU A 854 6.16 -23.38 -34.39
N GLN A 855 5.27 -22.48 -34.85
CA GLN A 855 5.68 -21.37 -35.73
C GLN A 855 6.63 -20.38 -35.04
N CYS A 856 6.43 -20.10 -33.74
CA CYS A 856 7.35 -19.28 -32.95
C CYS A 856 8.75 -19.90 -32.87
N TYR A 857 8.85 -21.23 -32.62
CA TYR A 857 10.11 -21.96 -32.63
C TYR A 857 10.76 -21.97 -34.03
N ILE A 858 10.00 -22.25 -35.08
CA ILE A 858 10.48 -22.27 -36.47
C ILE A 858 10.96 -20.88 -36.96
N ARG A 859 10.38 -19.78 -36.44
CA ARG A 859 10.90 -18.41 -36.65
C ARG A 859 12.20 -18.19 -35.87
N MET A 860 12.23 -18.58 -34.59
CA MET A 860 13.39 -18.42 -33.72
C MET A 860 14.62 -19.21 -34.21
N GLU A 861 14.45 -20.44 -34.70
CA GLU A 861 15.52 -21.24 -35.33
C GLU A 861 16.11 -20.59 -36.59
N LYS A 862 15.36 -19.70 -37.26
CA LYS A 862 15.83 -18.92 -38.42
C LYS A 862 16.47 -17.58 -38.04
N GLY A 863 16.52 -17.25 -36.74
CA GLY A 863 16.95 -15.94 -36.25
C GLY A 863 15.92 -14.83 -36.46
N GLU A 864 14.66 -15.18 -36.76
CA GLU A 864 13.55 -14.23 -36.87
C GLU A 864 12.85 -14.04 -35.51
N ALA A 865 12.15 -12.93 -35.33
CA ALA A 865 11.40 -12.70 -34.10
C ALA A 865 10.26 -13.73 -33.94
N PRO A 866 10.04 -14.33 -32.74
CA PRO A 866 9.06 -15.40 -32.57
C PRO A 866 7.62 -15.03 -32.97
N SER A 867 7.22 -13.78 -32.73
CA SER A 867 5.94 -13.21 -33.16
C SER A 867 6.12 -11.77 -33.65
N ASP A 868 5.27 -11.35 -34.59
CA ASP A 868 5.24 -9.99 -35.13
C ASP A 868 4.86 -8.96 -34.06
N GLU A 869 4.10 -9.36 -33.03
CA GLU A 869 3.80 -8.54 -31.85
C GLU A 869 5.05 -8.33 -30.97
N ILE A 870 5.82 -9.39 -30.72
CA ILE A 870 7.07 -9.35 -29.95
C ILE A 870 8.12 -8.52 -30.69
N ALA A 871 8.18 -8.61 -32.02
CA ALA A 871 8.98 -7.69 -32.84
C ALA A 871 8.54 -6.22 -32.65
N GLY A 872 7.23 -5.96 -32.63
CA GLY A 872 6.66 -4.64 -32.35
C GLY A 872 7.05 -4.07 -30.99
N GLU A 873 7.07 -4.90 -29.94
CA GLU A 873 7.54 -4.52 -28.60
C GLU A 873 9.06 -4.30 -28.55
N TRP A 874 9.85 -5.15 -29.21
CA TRP A 874 11.31 -4.96 -29.34
C TRP A 874 11.66 -3.63 -30.04
N PHE A 875 10.99 -3.32 -31.15
CA PHE A 875 11.11 -2.03 -31.84
C PHE A 875 10.52 -0.85 -31.05
N LYS A 876 9.79 -1.08 -29.95
CA LYS A 876 9.35 -0.04 -29.01
C LYS A 876 10.41 0.18 -27.93
N ILE A 877 10.94 -0.88 -27.35
CA ILE A 877 12.06 -0.85 -26.38
C ILE A 877 13.26 -0.11 -26.98
N LEU A 878 13.69 -0.48 -28.20
CA LEU A 878 14.78 0.20 -28.93
C LEU A 878 14.54 1.70 -29.12
N ARG A 879 13.31 2.14 -29.40
CA ARG A 879 12.96 3.57 -29.53
C ARG A 879 12.96 4.28 -28.18
N ASP A 880 12.46 3.64 -27.14
CA ASP A 880 12.47 4.19 -25.78
C ASP A 880 13.89 4.19 -25.18
N GLU A 881 14.81 3.36 -25.67
CA GLU A 881 16.22 3.31 -25.27
C GLU A 881 17.09 4.33 -26.01
N ASP A 882 16.95 4.45 -27.34
CA ASP A 882 17.52 5.54 -28.15
C ASP A 882 17.05 6.91 -27.63
N ARG A 883 15.74 7.05 -27.31
CA ARG A 883 15.22 8.22 -26.61
C ARG A 883 15.92 8.47 -25.28
N ARG A 884 16.02 7.46 -24.40
CA ARG A 884 16.73 7.59 -23.10
C ARG A 884 18.24 7.87 -23.26
N SER A 885 18.85 7.51 -24.38
CA SER A 885 20.23 7.91 -24.70
C SER A 885 20.29 9.40 -25.05
N ARG A 886 19.39 9.88 -25.92
CA ARG A 886 19.33 11.30 -26.30
C ARG A 886 18.93 12.21 -25.13
N ASP A 887 17.97 11.80 -24.31
CA ASP A 887 17.59 12.51 -23.08
C ASP A 887 18.81 12.63 -22.11
N LYS A 888 19.68 11.60 -22.03
CA LYS A 888 20.93 11.65 -21.24
C LYS A 888 22.01 12.54 -21.86
N GLU A 889 22.14 12.53 -23.19
CA GLU A 889 23.09 13.36 -23.93
C GLU A 889 22.74 14.84 -23.76
N GLU A 890 21.45 15.19 -23.85
CA GLU A 890 20.93 16.54 -23.57
C GLU A 890 21.14 16.96 -22.11
N ILE A 891 20.93 16.07 -21.13
CA ILE A 891 21.25 16.34 -19.72
C ILE A 891 22.74 16.60 -19.52
N ARG A 892 23.64 15.80 -20.10
CA ARG A 892 25.09 16.03 -19.97
C ARG A 892 25.50 17.37 -20.57
N MET A 893 24.97 17.73 -21.74
CA MET A 893 25.20 19.04 -22.35
C MET A 893 24.71 20.19 -21.46
N ALA A 894 23.55 20.04 -20.79
CA ALA A 894 23.03 21.05 -19.86
C ALA A 894 23.87 21.16 -18.57
N GLU A 895 24.41 20.06 -18.05
CA GLU A 895 25.35 20.07 -16.92
C GLU A 895 26.68 20.73 -17.29
N GLU A 896 27.21 20.45 -18.50
CA GLU A 896 28.39 21.10 -19.07
C GLU A 896 28.18 22.61 -19.31
N GLU A 897 26.98 23.05 -19.70
CA GLU A 897 26.62 24.48 -19.77
C GLU A 897 26.50 25.12 -18.37
N GLU A 898 25.86 24.47 -17.38
CA GLU A 898 25.78 25.00 -16.01
C GLU A 898 27.17 25.18 -15.36
N GLU A 899 28.14 24.31 -15.66
CA GLU A 899 29.53 24.47 -15.20
C GLU A 899 30.17 25.78 -15.69
N GLN A 900 29.91 26.22 -16.94
CA GLN A 900 30.52 27.43 -17.50
C GLN A 900 30.06 28.73 -16.82
N TYR A 901 28.90 28.73 -16.15
CA TYR A 901 28.35 29.92 -15.48
C TYR A 901 28.69 30.01 -13.98
N LYS A 902 29.49 29.08 -13.43
CA LYS A 902 29.89 29.05 -12.00
C LYS A 902 31.19 29.84 -11.77
N ILE A 903 31.09 31.03 -11.14
CA ILE A 903 32.26 31.80 -10.73
C ILE A 903 32.80 31.32 -9.37
N ALA A 904 34.13 31.37 -9.19
CA ALA A 904 34.82 31.06 -7.93
C ALA A 904 34.20 31.83 -6.74
N GLY A 905 33.53 31.10 -5.86
CA GLY A 905 32.64 31.63 -4.83
C GLY A 905 31.25 30.96 -4.80
N GLY A 906 30.89 30.20 -5.85
CA GLY A 906 29.67 29.39 -5.87
C GLY A 906 28.40 30.15 -6.24
N VAL A 907 28.53 31.29 -6.94
CA VAL A 907 27.40 32.08 -7.44
C VAL A 907 27.33 31.93 -8.96
N THR A 908 26.18 31.45 -9.46
CA THR A 908 25.88 31.37 -10.89
C THR A 908 25.43 32.72 -11.43
N THR A 909 25.77 33.01 -12.69
CA THR A 909 25.46 34.29 -13.35
C THR A 909 24.99 34.06 -14.79
N THR A 910 23.90 34.72 -15.19
CA THR A 910 23.30 34.61 -16.53
C THR A 910 23.89 35.55 -17.58
N ALA A 911 25.07 36.12 -17.34
CA ALA A 911 25.77 36.99 -18.29
C ALA A 911 26.83 36.20 -19.09
N GLU A 912 26.81 36.32 -20.43
CA GLU A 912 27.88 35.77 -21.31
C GLU A 912 29.27 36.23 -20.80
N PRO A 913 30.20 35.31 -20.48
CA PRO A 913 31.56 35.68 -20.12
C PRO A 913 32.24 36.31 -21.33
N ARG A 914 32.73 37.56 -21.17
CA ARG A 914 33.36 38.30 -22.27
C ARG A 914 34.65 37.59 -22.74
N PRO A 915 34.85 37.38 -24.05
CA PRO A 915 36.13 36.89 -24.57
C PRO A 915 37.26 37.85 -24.19
N ASN A 916 38.10 37.45 -23.24
CA ASN A 916 39.16 38.30 -22.69
C ASN A 916 40.51 38.13 -23.41
N ALA A 917 40.64 37.11 -24.27
CA ALA A 917 41.84 36.81 -25.05
C ALA A 917 41.46 36.27 -26.44
N TYR A 918 42.43 36.28 -27.36
CA TYR A 918 42.35 35.56 -28.64
C TYR A 918 43.58 34.67 -28.85
N ILE A 919 43.46 33.73 -29.78
CA ILE A 919 44.54 32.87 -30.27
C ILE A 919 44.87 33.32 -31.71
N PRO A 920 46.14 33.61 -32.06
CA PRO A 920 46.53 33.90 -33.44
C PRO A 920 46.75 32.62 -34.26
N ASP A 921 46.25 32.60 -35.49
CA ASP A 921 46.34 31.46 -36.43
C ASP A 921 47.70 31.42 -37.20
N ASP A 922 48.82 31.43 -36.47
CA ASP A 922 50.19 31.25 -37.03
C ASP A 922 50.77 29.88 -36.62
N ASP A 923 50.78 28.91 -37.54
CA ASP A 923 51.16 27.50 -37.33
C ASP A 923 52.67 27.27 -37.07
N SER A 924 53.23 27.80 -35.98
CA SER A 924 54.65 27.55 -35.62
C SER A 924 55.03 27.56 -34.14
N GLU A 925 54.22 28.08 -33.22
CA GLU A 925 54.41 27.90 -31.76
C GLU A 925 53.07 27.62 -31.06
N LEU A 926 53.12 26.99 -29.88
CA LEU A 926 51.93 26.55 -29.13
C LEU A 926 50.95 27.71 -28.85
N PRO A 927 49.62 27.50 -28.98
CA PRO A 927 48.63 28.57 -28.93
C PRO A 927 48.40 29.09 -27.50
N ILE A 928 49.22 30.03 -27.06
CA ILE A 928 49.09 30.73 -25.78
C ILE A 928 48.11 31.91 -25.94
N PRO A 929 46.94 31.93 -25.27
CA PRO A 929 45.95 33.00 -25.43
C PRO A 929 46.50 34.36 -25.01
N ARG A 930 46.37 35.37 -25.88
CA ARG A 930 46.84 36.74 -25.60
C ARG A 930 45.67 37.66 -25.23
N PRO A 931 45.74 38.38 -24.10
CA PRO A 931 44.64 39.22 -23.65
C PRO A 931 44.39 40.40 -24.58
N TYR A 932 43.12 40.77 -24.78
CA TYR A 932 42.80 41.98 -25.54
C TYR A 932 43.34 43.23 -24.83
N GLY A 933 44.08 44.05 -25.59
CA GLY A 933 44.63 45.30 -25.09
C GLY A 933 43.58 46.37 -24.82
N LYS A 934 44.03 47.60 -24.60
CA LYS A 934 43.20 48.77 -24.20
C LYS A 934 42.12 49.20 -25.22
N HIS A 935 42.00 48.50 -26.33
CA HIS A 935 41.02 48.68 -27.41
C HIS A 935 40.41 47.31 -27.80
N ALA A 936 39.75 46.64 -26.87
CA ALA A 936 39.03 45.41 -27.15
C ALA A 936 37.87 45.63 -28.14
N PRO A 937 37.62 44.72 -29.10
CA PRO A 937 36.56 44.89 -30.09
C PRO A 937 35.17 44.80 -29.45
N PHE A 938 34.30 45.77 -29.77
CA PHE A 938 32.93 45.82 -29.29
C PHE A 938 32.02 44.93 -30.17
N LYS A 939 31.54 43.80 -29.62
CA LYS A 939 30.47 42.96 -30.22
C LYS A 939 29.24 43.86 -30.44
N PRO A 940 28.82 44.18 -31.68
CA PRO A 940 27.64 45.00 -31.90
C PRO A 940 26.41 44.29 -31.33
N ALA A 941 25.54 45.03 -30.64
CA ALA A 941 24.28 44.48 -30.15
C ALA A 941 23.40 44.11 -31.36
N GLU A 942 22.82 42.91 -31.34
CA GLU A 942 21.96 42.44 -32.43
C GLU A 942 20.73 43.35 -32.58
N SER A 943 20.41 43.72 -33.82
CA SER A 943 19.25 44.56 -34.11
C SER A 943 17.97 43.79 -33.80
N GLY A 944 17.22 44.25 -32.79
CA GLY A 944 16.02 43.57 -32.30
C GLY A 944 14.94 43.27 -33.35
N SER A 945 14.04 42.34 -33.01
CA SER A 945 13.13 41.58 -33.89
C SER A 945 12.01 42.38 -34.62
N THR A 946 12.24 43.66 -34.93
CA THR A 946 11.26 44.59 -35.53
C THR A 946 11.65 45.14 -36.91
N MET A 947 12.76 44.71 -37.51
CA MET A 947 13.05 44.97 -38.94
C MET A 947 12.77 43.76 -39.82
N ARG A 948 11.59 43.73 -40.44
CA ARG A 948 11.28 42.80 -41.55
C ARG A 948 11.60 43.41 -42.91
N HIS A 949 11.98 42.54 -43.85
CA HIS A 949 12.05 42.76 -45.30
C HIS A 949 13.26 43.54 -45.86
N ILE A 950 14.35 42.81 -46.15
CA ILE A 950 15.16 43.06 -47.36
C ILE A 950 15.16 41.75 -48.17
N ARG A 951 14.63 41.77 -49.40
CA ARG A 951 14.72 40.62 -50.31
C ARG A 951 16.13 40.58 -50.91
N LYS A 952 16.81 39.43 -50.84
CA LYS A 952 18.00 39.18 -51.69
C LYS A 952 17.54 39.08 -53.15
N PRO A 953 18.25 39.71 -54.11
CA PRO A 953 17.88 39.62 -55.53
C PRO A 953 18.22 38.22 -56.08
N VAL A 954 17.35 37.71 -56.95
CA VAL A 954 17.59 36.46 -57.68
C VAL A 954 18.49 36.76 -58.88
N PRO A 955 19.65 36.11 -59.04
CA PRO A 955 20.46 36.26 -60.25
C PRO A 955 19.72 35.64 -61.44
N LYS A 956 19.66 36.38 -62.57
CA LYS A 956 19.23 35.81 -63.84
C LYS A 956 20.36 34.92 -64.41
N PRO A 957 20.04 33.82 -65.10
CA PRO A 957 21.03 33.15 -65.93
C PRO A 957 21.52 34.10 -67.04
N ILE A 958 22.79 33.97 -67.40
CA ILE A 958 23.41 34.64 -68.54
C ILE A 958 23.61 33.55 -69.60
N GLU A 959 23.14 33.80 -70.82
CA GLU A 959 23.43 32.98 -71.99
C GLU A 959 24.77 33.42 -72.60
N ILE A 960 25.76 32.51 -72.59
CA ILE A 960 26.81 32.33 -73.61
C ILE A 960 27.02 30.82 -73.75
#